data_AF-A0A9W7D3U6-F1
#
_entry.id   AF-A0A9W7D3U6-F1
#
_cell.length_a   1.000
_cell.length_b   1.000
_cell.length_c   1.000
_cell.angle_alpha   90.00
_cell.angle_beta   90.00
_cell.angle_gamma   90.00
#
_symmetry.space_group_name_H-M   'P 1'
#
loop_
_entity.id
_entity.type
_entity.pdbx_description
1 polymer ?
#
loop_
_entity_poly.entity_id
_entity_poly.type
_entity_poly.pdbx_seq_one_letter_code
_entity_poly.pdbx_strand_id
1 'polypeptide(L)'
;MVYGQHRLKFATIVPILEEPMGTTPRRKIDLLAPATSCTYSPRKETEWHLGTKSPQLYEGGALRDGGEVNVWSRDYIGIVAQYAAVGMIFGTLPGTVYPFFFNYLNMEGTQVVSATVLLNMPWSFKVFYGLISDCIPIWGYRRRPFMVIGWTLCFIMLVAMACMDAGAPYYPDNKYATMEEEELTPELVATFNESAHNIGGEFIAMMMVAAIGYVGADVAADAMMVEIAQREPEVSRGYTQTTIYLVRTAFVTISSILTGVAFNGTHYGGDFDFSLSFPQLMAILSVCSFPVIPLSWYCIKEEPHPGVIFRDYLAELWHLIQMRPMYQVIAYKYFSGICENFTITCSDPMQAYWAGVTPLNQKVMSIIGNGVFALALYYTGKYGLQWNWRIMHAVTISSVTIMDFMATMLTTWDVIRNQWFWLGVPVAEALPNGIAFVIATFVMVELAGEGNEGAVYGLVGSISNIAIPLASTFTKNVNSHFDVTNADIVEDSHHVRWEVTYVLVIRYTLNLAGLLFLPLLPRQKAETQQLKLNGGSSRFLGIATLAYFALSLGWTVMVNIMSIYPTTSCLPIAGGPVHKADAFVQAIFETTPGCTFQKALVHRALRCISNGYSPHHIMQQRSVHDALVCHLQHTMPIELWDEHVIPFLTLNEAVTLAELSRFFYDVVHEHIQLRAEASLVCSVTELIRVLHKWHNLRNVAFQPVGGDPEGDGRRENIHYSVNASGGLVVDLVRNQPAPEPEPAQGSIGGYTDEDGVRVPTRYNCPKVLQDCIRSGNDAQLKRLNLSGIGNVGLFDGVNRLQELGLSGCSQIDGLHWLNGIREVDLSYCNFLEDVSFLSRSQTVDLSYCHAVTNLTPLAQCESVQLNVCRGISDVSPLGSVQRVSLRNCPEVSDVSALGNVYELNLGGCANVTNVSALGNVHELNLSGCINVTDVSALGNVHTLKLRKCAGIVDVSALGGVQDLDLTGCINVTSVSALGQVPKLQLALCRYISDISALGNGVRELTLRQCDAVADLSALAKSKSLRELDLSSCTAFAGSELHHLPPLDRLLLPPHPRRVGSGGCAHAVTPPLLECPRRVGAVQSAHAQPLGLRAAPRRVGAEARARAQPVGLLQGDGRRHAHGRPGAGPALQQDERGCAEGRRRQAARSCAHHPHVELLIHQRRDVT
;
A
#
# COMPACT_ATOMS: atom_id res chain seq x y z
N MET A 1 20.87 -26.57 54.60
CA MET A 1 22.09 -26.04 53.93
C MET A 1 21.73 -24.62 53.51
N VAL A 2 22.22 -23.54 54.15
CA VAL A 2 23.62 -23.09 54.38
C VAL A 2 24.19 -22.33 53.17
N TYR A 3 24.05 -20.99 53.25
CA TYR A 3 24.83 -19.92 52.59
C TYR A 3 24.89 -19.86 51.04
N GLY A 4 25.15 -18.71 50.43
CA GLY A 4 25.57 -17.42 51.03
C GLY A 4 25.15 -16.16 50.27
N GLN A 5 25.43 -15.00 50.87
CA GLN A 5 25.18 -13.67 50.31
C GLN A 5 26.39 -13.16 49.52
N HIS A 6 26.20 -12.18 48.64
CA HIS A 6 26.99 -10.96 48.71
C HIS A 6 26.18 -9.74 48.22
N ARG A 7 26.49 -8.56 48.78
CA ARG A 7 25.83 -7.27 48.49
C ARG A 7 26.78 -6.31 47.78
N LEU A 8 26.23 -5.39 47.00
CA LEU A 8 26.75 -4.02 46.84
C LEU A 8 25.60 -3.01 47.06
N LYS A 9 25.93 -1.75 47.40
CA LYS A 9 24.98 -0.69 47.83
C LYS A 9 25.34 0.67 47.23
N PHE A 10 24.33 1.48 46.91
CA PHE A 10 24.29 2.95 47.13
C PHE A 10 22.78 3.30 47.34
N ALA A 11 22.34 3.89 48.47
CA ALA A 11 22.50 5.29 48.90
C ALA A 11 21.73 6.26 47.95
N THR A 12 20.40 6.46 48.10
CA THR A 12 19.65 7.15 49.18
C THR A 12 19.72 8.69 49.10
N ILE A 13 18.62 9.33 48.68
CA ILE A 13 18.18 10.66 49.13
C ILE A 13 16.66 10.59 49.35
N VAL A 14 16.18 11.10 50.49
CA VAL A 14 14.75 11.28 50.82
C VAL A 14 14.61 12.61 51.59
N PRO A 15 13.71 13.52 51.19
CA PRO A 15 13.37 14.70 52.00
C PRO A 15 12.36 14.34 53.11
N ILE A 16 12.51 14.98 54.26
CA ILE A 16 11.73 14.73 55.48
C ILE A 16 10.48 15.64 55.51
N LEU A 17 9.36 15.12 56.00
CA LEU A 17 8.34 15.92 56.69
C LEU A 17 7.75 15.12 57.88
N GLU A 18 8.23 15.46 59.07
CA GLU A 18 7.61 15.18 60.36
C GLU A 18 6.48 16.22 60.61
N GLU A 19 5.60 16.19 61.63
CA GLU A 19 5.57 15.47 62.92
C GLU A 19 4.06 15.18 63.32
N PRO A 20 3.56 15.05 64.58
CA PRO A 20 2.59 13.99 64.89
C PRO A 20 1.26 14.43 65.58
N MET A 21 0.35 13.47 65.81
CA MET A 21 -0.61 13.47 66.94
C MET A 21 -0.96 12.01 67.34
N GLY A 22 -1.43 11.79 68.58
CA GLY A 22 -1.72 10.43 69.06
C GLY A 22 -2.66 10.32 70.27
N THR A 23 -2.59 9.18 70.96
CA THR A 23 -3.15 8.91 72.31
C THR A 23 -4.67 8.75 72.54
N THR A 24 -5.27 7.72 71.92
CA THR A 24 -6.10 6.70 72.65
C THR A 24 -7.43 7.16 73.36
N PRO A 25 -8.17 6.36 74.18
CA PRO A 25 -9.38 5.72 73.64
C PRO A 25 -10.65 5.73 74.54
N ARG A 26 -11.81 5.32 74.00
CA ARG A 26 -13.01 4.70 74.64
C ARG A 26 -14.09 4.48 73.55
N ARG A 27 -15.04 3.56 73.63
CA ARG A 27 -15.51 2.66 74.73
C ARG A 27 -16.12 1.37 74.12
N LYS A 28 -16.03 0.23 74.81
CA LYS A 28 -16.83 -0.98 74.52
C LYS A 28 -18.30 -0.81 74.94
N ILE A 29 -19.19 -1.62 74.35
CA ILE A 29 -20.17 -2.48 75.07
C ILE A 29 -20.50 -3.68 74.16
N ASP A 30 -20.56 -4.88 74.74
CA ASP A 30 -20.85 -6.16 74.07
C ASP A 30 -22.35 -6.53 74.26
N LEU A 31 -22.94 -7.41 73.42
CA LEU A 31 -23.67 -8.65 73.81
C LEU A 31 -24.46 -9.34 72.67
N LEU A 32 -24.80 -10.62 72.88
CA LEU A 32 -25.42 -11.53 71.91
C LEU A 32 -26.95 -11.66 72.12
N ALA A 33 -27.69 -11.97 71.03
CA ALA A 33 -28.96 -12.72 71.03
C ALA A 33 -29.30 -13.23 69.60
N PRO A 34 -30.15 -14.27 69.41
CA PRO A 34 -30.18 -15.08 68.18
C PRO A 34 -31.33 -14.76 67.20
N ALA A 35 -31.31 -15.45 66.05
CA ALA A 35 -32.17 -15.24 64.89
C ALA A 35 -33.66 -15.58 65.09
N THR A 36 -34.52 -14.88 64.34
CA THR A 36 -35.97 -15.15 64.23
C THR A 36 -36.45 -15.15 62.76
N SER A 37 -37.43 -16.02 62.52
CA SER A 37 -38.13 -16.33 61.26
C SER A 37 -38.39 -15.18 60.27
N CYS A 38 -38.11 -15.41 58.98
CA CYS A 38 -38.66 -14.62 57.88
C CYS A 38 -40.14 -14.97 57.63
N THR A 39 -41.04 -13.99 57.77
CA THR A 39 -42.41 -14.05 57.25
C THR A 39 -42.50 -13.26 55.95
N TYR A 40 -43.07 -13.87 54.91
CA TYR A 40 -43.21 -13.27 53.58
C TYR A 40 -44.29 -12.17 53.59
N SER A 41 -44.05 -11.05 52.89
CA SER A 41 -45.02 -9.95 52.72
C SER A 41 -44.85 -9.34 51.32
N PRO A 42 -45.94 -9.04 50.59
CA PRO A 42 -45.84 -8.56 49.21
C PRO A 42 -45.26 -7.14 49.14
N ARG A 43 -44.35 -6.91 48.19
CA ARG A 43 -43.85 -5.57 47.85
C ARG A 43 -45.01 -4.69 47.38
N LYS A 44 -45.12 -3.48 47.95
CA LYS A 44 -45.84 -2.38 47.32
C LYS A 44 -45.02 -1.81 46.17
N GLU A 45 -45.71 -1.27 45.18
CA GLU A 45 -45.12 -0.49 44.10
C GLU A 45 -44.62 0.88 44.60
N THR A 46 -43.85 1.60 43.77
CA THR A 46 -43.39 3.00 43.90
C THR A 46 -42.11 3.35 44.69
N GLU A 47 -41.36 2.39 45.26
CA GLU A 47 -39.97 2.63 45.72
C GLU A 47 -38.93 1.93 44.84
N TRP A 48 -38.42 2.63 43.83
CA TRP A 48 -37.34 2.17 42.94
C TRP A 48 -35.94 2.59 43.43
N HIS A 49 -35.66 2.46 44.72
CA HIS A 49 -34.30 2.66 45.22
C HIS A 49 -33.36 1.60 44.64
N LEU A 50 -32.44 2.04 43.78
CA LEU A 50 -31.26 1.28 43.37
C LEU A 50 -30.59 0.67 44.61
N GLY A 51 -30.33 -0.64 44.57
CA GLY A 51 -29.92 -1.44 45.71
C GLY A 51 -28.52 -1.16 46.28
N THR A 52 -27.90 -0.05 45.90
CA THR A 52 -26.57 0.39 46.37
C THR A 52 -26.62 0.85 47.83
N LYS A 53 -26.80 -0.10 48.75
CA LYS A 53 -26.58 0.07 50.19
C LYS A 53 -25.07 0.18 50.48
N SER A 54 -24.46 1.29 50.10
CA SER A 54 -23.17 1.67 50.68
C SER A 54 -23.39 2.17 52.11
N PRO A 55 -22.79 1.50 53.09
CA PRO A 55 -21.88 2.24 53.95
C PRO A 55 -20.62 1.42 54.25
N GLN A 56 -19.47 2.02 53.91
CA GLN A 56 -18.10 1.49 54.09
C GLN A 56 -17.72 0.40 53.08
N LEU A 57 -16.51 0.56 52.53
CA LEU A 57 -15.77 -0.48 51.84
C LEU A 57 -15.57 -1.66 52.79
N TYR A 58 -15.89 -2.88 52.35
CA TYR A 58 -15.50 -4.12 53.06
C TYR A 58 -13.98 -4.13 53.30
N GLU A 59 -13.51 -4.78 54.37
CA GLU A 59 -12.13 -4.69 54.86
C GLU A 59 -11.07 -4.77 53.74
N GLY A 60 -10.43 -3.63 53.40
CA GLY A 60 -9.41 -3.53 52.34
C GLY A 60 -9.89 -2.97 50.99
N GLY A 61 -11.18 -2.68 50.80
CA GLY A 61 -11.68 -1.98 49.60
C GLY A 61 -12.23 -2.84 48.48
N ALA A 62 -12.72 -4.04 48.79
CA ALA A 62 -13.45 -4.87 47.82
C ALA A 62 -14.78 -4.19 47.40
N LEU A 63 -15.24 -4.49 46.18
CA LEU A 63 -16.53 -4.03 45.64
C LEU A 63 -17.68 -5.00 45.96
N ARG A 64 -17.36 -6.25 46.30
CA ARG A 64 -18.32 -7.35 46.51
C ARG A 64 -17.92 -8.26 47.66
N ASP A 65 -18.93 -8.81 48.34
CA ASP A 65 -18.77 -9.77 49.43
C ASP A 65 -18.12 -11.10 48.99
N GLY A 66 -17.50 -11.79 49.95
CA GLY A 66 -16.98 -13.15 49.79
C GLY A 66 -15.47 -13.32 49.93
N GLY A 67 -14.71 -12.22 50.05
CA GLY A 67 -13.26 -12.23 50.30
C GLY A 67 -12.39 -12.55 49.07
N GLU A 68 -11.08 -12.26 49.18
CA GLU A 68 -10.13 -12.44 48.07
C GLU A 68 -9.99 -13.93 47.68
N VAL A 69 -10.20 -14.21 46.38
CA VAL A 69 -10.27 -15.58 45.85
C VAL A 69 -8.95 -15.96 45.19
N ASN A 70 -8.35 -17.07 45.65
CA ASN A 70 -7.21 -17.66 44.94
C ASN A 70 -7.68 -18.44 43.70
N VAL A 71 -7.46 -17.88 42.50
CA VAL A 71 -7.79 -18.49 41.21
C VAL A 71 -7.10 -19.84 40.94
N TRP A 72 -5.99 -20.14 41.64
CA TRP A 72 -5.29 -21.42 41.56
C TRP A 72 -5.85 -22.50 42.50
N SER A 73 -6.85 -22.16 43.32
CA SER A 73 -7.54 -23.14 44.17
C SER A 73 -8.41 -24.09 43.34
N ARG A 74 -8.65 -25.30 43.86
CA ARG A 74 -9.50 -26.31 43.20
C ARG A 74 -10.90 -25.80 42.85
N ASP A 75 -11.41 -24.87 43.65
CA ASP A 75 -12.74 -24.26 43.48
C ASP A 75 -12.79 -23.28 42.28
N TYR A 76 -11.65 -22.81 41.74
CA TYR A 76 -11.63 -21.77 40.70
C TYR A 76 -10.63 -22.01 39.55
N ILE A 77 -9.75 -23.02 39.63
CA ILE A 77 -8.76 -23.36 38.60
C ILE A 77 -9.40 -23.69 37.23
N GLY A 78 -10.68 -24.09 37.20
CA GLY A 78 -11.45 -24.27 35.97
C GLY A 78 -11.62 -22.98 35.16
N ILE A 79 -11.51 -21.79 35.79
CA ILE A 79 -11.49 -20.48 35.10
C ILE A 79 -10.17 -20.30 34.38
N VAL A 80 -9.04 -20.59 35.05
CA VAL A 80 -7.71 -20.55 34.44
C VAL A 80 -7.64 -21.49 33.22
N ALA A 81 -8.30 -22.65 33.31
CA ALA A 81 -8.46 -23.57 32.19
C ALA A 81 -9.29 -23.02 31.02
N GLN A 82 -10.30 -22.15 31.26
CA GLN A 82 -11.01 -21.45 30.16
C GLN A 82 -10.01 -20.63 29.35
N TYR A 83 -9.28 -19.73 30.00
CA TYR A 83 -8.40 -18.78 29.33
C TYR A 83 -7.19 -19.46 28.65
N ALA A 84 -6.70 -20.56 29.22
CA ALA A 84 -5.73 -21.43 28.56
C ALA A 84 -6.28 -22.02 27.25
N ALA A 85 -7.47 -22.61 27.28
CA ALA A 85 -8.08 -23.21 26.10
C ALA A 85 -8.52 -22.17 25.06
N VAL A 86 -9.07 -21.03 25.47
CA VAL A 86 -9.33 -19.90 24.57
C VAL A 86 -8.04 -19.45 23.91
N GLY A 87 -6.92 -19.38 24.65
CA GLY A 87 -5.61 -19.08 24.07
C GLY A 87 -5.19 -20.07 22.97
N MET A 88 -5.39 -21.37 23.19
CA MET A 88 -5.12 -22.40 22.17
C MET A 88 -6.01 -22.26 20.92
N ILE A 89 -7.33 -22.12 21.09
CA ILE A 89 -8.25 -22.07 19.94
C ILE A 89 -8.10 -20.75 19.18
N PHE A 90 -8.03 -19.61 19.89
CA PHE A 90 -7.92 -18.26 19.31
C PHE A 90 -6.58 -18.03 18.60
N GLY A 91 -5.47 -18.62 19.07
CA GLY A 91 -4.22 -18.60 18.32
C GLY A 91 -4.26 -19.48 17.07
N THR A 92 -4.90 -20.66 17.15
CA THR A 92 -4.76 -21.70 16.12
C THR A 92 -5.69 -21.49 14.94
N LEU A 93 -6.99 -21.26 15.16
CA LEU A 93 -7.96 -21.20 14.05
C LEU A 93 -7.68 -20.04 13.06
N PRO A 94 -7.34 -18.81 13.49
CA PRO A 94 -6.88 -17.77 12.57
C PRO A 94 -5.49 -18.08 12.01
N GLY A 95 -4.61 -18.67 12.83
CA GLY A 95 -3.24 -19.05 12.44
C GLY A 95 -3.18 -20.05 11.28
N THR A 96 -4.18 -20.92 11.14
CA THR A 96 -4.31 -21.87 10.02
C THR A 96 -4.82 -21.26 8.72
N VAL A 97 -5.40 -20.05 8.71
CA VAL A 97 -6.13 -19.53 7.54
C VAL A 97 -5.24 -19.41 6.30
N TYR A 98 -4.07 -18.79 6.42
CA TYR A 98 -3.12 -18.66 5.32
C TYR A 98 -2.56 -20.03 4.84
N PRO A 99 -1.91 -20.85 5.68
CA PRO A 99 -1.34 -22.11 5.20
C PRO A 99 -2.39 -23.12 4.69
N PHE A 100 -3.58 -23.21 5.32
CA PHE A 100 -4.59 -24.19 4.90
C PHE A 100 -5.45 -23.71 3.72
N PHE A 101 -6.07 -22.54 3.83
CA PHE A 101 -6.99 -22.09 2.78
C PHE A 101 -6.25 -21.54 1.56
N PHE A 102 -5.19 -20.73 1.76
CA PHE A 102 -4.45 -20.15 0.64
C PHE A 102 -3.44 -21.16 0.04
N ASN A 103 -2.50 -21.72 0.83
CA ASN A 103 -1.45 -22.57 0.25
C ASN A 103 -1.91 -24.01 -0.09
N TYR A 104 -2.62 -24.70 0.82
CA TYR A 104 -2.96 -26.11 0.63
C TYR A 104 -4.20 -26.34 -0.26
N LEU A 105 -5.24 -25.51 -0.09
CA LEU A 105 -6.50 -25.58 -0.85
C LEU A 105 -6.58 -24.57 -2.02
N ASN A 106 -5.54 -23.76 -2.25
CA ASN A 106 -5.43 -22.79 -3.35
C ASN A 106 -6.62 -21.79 -3.45
N MET A 107 -7.30 -21.50 -2.33
CA MET A 107 -8.51 -20.67 -2.33
C MET A 107 -8.21 -19.21 -2.68
N GLU A 108 -9.11 -18.63 -3.48
CA GLU A 108 -9.05 -17.23 -3.90
C GLU A 108 -8.91 -16.27 -2.70
N GLY A 109 -8.05 -15.26 -2.81
CA GLY A 109 -7.72 -14.35 -1.70
C GLY A 109 -8.93 -13.66 -1.06
N THR A 110 -10.00 -13.39 -1.83
CA THR A 110 -11.26 -12.83 -1.30
C THR A 110 -11.97 -13.78 -0.31
N GLN A 111 -11.89 -15.09 -0.57
CA GLN A 111 -12.44 -16.14 0.28
C GLN A 111 -11.59 -16.31 1.55
N VAL A 112 -10.26 -16.23 1.43
CA VAL A 112 -9.31 -16.31 2.56
C VAL A 112 -9.45 -15.11 3.51
N VAL A 113 -9.65 -13.90 2.97
CA VAL A 113 -10.00 -12.71 3.77
C VAL A 113 -11.37 -12.89 4.44
N SER A 114 -12.36 -13.38 3.71
CA SER A 114 -13.70 -13.65 4.25
C SER A 114 -13.69 -14.69 5.38
N ALA A 115 -12.86 -15.73 5.29
CA ALA A 115 -12.64 -16.71 6.36
C ALA A 115 -12.13 -16.00 7.64
N THR A 116 -11.09 -15.18 7.52
CA THR A 116 -10.53 -14.41 8.64
C THR A 116 -11.58 -13.52 9.31
N VAL A 117 -12.45 -12.90 8.51
CA VAL A 117 -13.55 -12.05 8.99
C VAL A 117 -14.63 -12.87 9.73
N LEU A 118 -15.04 -14.01 9.19
CA LEU A 118 -16.07 -14.87 9.80
C LEU A 118 -15.62 -15.47 11.13
N LEU A 119 -14.34 -15.85 11.26
CA LEU A 119 -13.76 -16.32 12.53
C LEU A 119 -13.75 -15.24 13.62
N ASN A 120 -13.60 -13.97 13.22
CA ASN A 120 -13.59 -12.84 14.15
C ASN A 120 -14.99 -12.28 14.47
N MET A 121 -15.99 -12.51 13.61
CA MET A 121 -17.34 -11.99 13.77
C MET A 121 -17.99 -12.27 15.16
N PRO A 122 -17.87 -13.45 15.78
CA PRO A 122 -18.49 -13.73 17.09
C PRO A 122 -18.05 -12.77 18.22
N TRP A 123 -16.84 -12.20 18.13
CA TRP A 123 -16.33 -11.25 19.12
C TRP A 123 -17.09 -9.91 19.13
N SER A 124 -17.77 -9.55 18.04
CA SER A 124 -18.65 -8.38 17.95
C SER A 124 -20.02 -8.58 18.60
N PHE A 125 -20.36 -9.82 19.01
CA PHE A 125 -21.65 -10.18 19.60
C PHE A 125 -21.56 -10.51 21.10
N LYS A 126 -20.42 -10.24 21.77
CA LYS A 126 -20.21 -10.54 23.20
C LYS A 126 -21.32 -10.02 24.12
N VAL A 127 -21.94 -8.88 23.81
CA VAL A 127 -23.06 -8.32 24.59
C VAL A 127 -24.27 -9.25 24.66
N PHE A 128 -24.56 -10.02 23.61
CA PHE A 128 -25.72 -10.91 23.55
C PHE A 128 -25.49 -12.18 24.36
N TYR A 129 -24.29 -12.78 24.27
CA TYR A 129 -23.91 -13.92 25.14
C TYR A 129 -23.93 -13.52 26.63
N GLY A 130 -23.46 -12.30 26.94
CA GLY A 130 -23.46 -11.74 28.29
C GLY A 130 -24.88 -11.55 28.84
N LEU A 131 -25.74 -10.89 28.07
CA LEU A 131 -27.17 -10.69 28.37
C LEU A 131 -27.91 -12.01 28.63
N ILE A 132 -27.63 -13.04 27.81
CA ILE A 132 -28.23 -14.38 27.96
C ILE A 132 -27.75 -15.06 29.26
N SER A 133 -26.44 -15.03 29.53
CA SER A 133 -25.85 -15.63 30.74
C SER A 133 -26.28 -14.91 32.03
N ASP A 134 -26.44 -13.59 32.00
CA ASP A 134 -26.93 -12.81 33.14
C ASP A 134 -28.38 -13.15 33.49
N CYS A 135 -29.26 -13.29 32.48
CA CYS A 135 -30.71 -13.41 32.69
C CYS A 135 -31.22 -14.84 32.90
N ILE A 136 -30.63 -15.84 32.22
CA ILE A 136 -31.24 -17.18 32.06
C ILE A 136 -30.42 -18.24 32.82
N PRO A 137 -30.72 -18.52 34.11
CA PRO A 137 -30.05 -19.59 34.82
C PRO A 137 -30.53 -20.97 34.35
N ILE A 138 -29.60 -21.84 34.02
CA ILE A 138 -29.85 -23.25 33.66
C ILE A 138 -29.52 -24.10 34.89
N TRP A 139 -30.47 -24.92 35.34
CA TRP A 139 -30.39 -25.69 36.60
C TRP A 139 -30.03 -24.85 37.85
N GLY A 140 -30.36 -23.55 37.85
CA GLY A 140 -30.06 -22.62 38.95
C GLY A 140 -28.69 -21.93 38.86
N TYR A 141 -27.92 -22.14 37.79
CA TYR A 141 -26.60 -21.52 37.56
C TYR A 141 -26.62 -20.62 36.31
N ARG A 142 -25.98 -19.45 36.38
CA ARG A 142 -25.86 -18.43 35.32
C ARG A 142 -24.60 -18.58 34.46
N ARG A 143 -23.50 -19.14 34.98
CA ARG A 143 -22.18 -19.12 34.32
C ARG A 143 -21.74 -20.50 33.83
N ARG A 144 -21.61 -21.48 34.74
CA ARG A 144 -21.16 -22.86 34.43
C ARG A 144 -21.87 -23.51 33.24
N PRO A 145 -23.22 -23.41 33.09
CA PRO A 145 -23.91 -24.11 32.01
C PRO A 145 -23.54 -23.55 30.63
N PHE A 146 -23.34 -22.23 30.51
CA PHE A 146 -22.97 -21.60 29.24
C PHE A 146 -21.51 -21.87 28.87
N MET A 147 -20.61 -21.97 29.85
CA MET A 147 -19.24 -22.48 29.63
C MET A 147 -19.28 -23.91 29.08
N VAL A 148 -20.05 -24.80 29.71
CA VAL A 148 -20.23 -26.19 29.27
C VAL A 148 -20.84 -26.26 27.87
N ILE A 149 -21.91 -25.51 27.59
CA ILE A 149 -22.57 -25.49 26.27
C ILE A 149 -21.62 -24.96 25.19
N GLY A 150 -20.94 -23.83 25.44
CA GLY A 150 -20.01 -23.22 24.49
C GLY A 150 -18.81 -24.12 24.16
N TRP A 151 -18.18 -24.71 25.19
CA TRP A 151 -17.11 -25.68 24.98
C TRP A 151 -17.59 -26.99 24.36
N THR A 152 -18.80 -27.45 24.64
CA THR A 152 -19.38 -28.63 23.98
C THR A 152 -19.61 -28.36 22.50
N LEU A 153 -20.14 -27.19 22.12
CA LEU A 153 -20.31 -26.79 20.72
C LEU A 153 -18.95 -26.69 20.01
N CYS A 154 -17.97 -26.03 20.64
CA CYS A 154 -16.61 -25.94 20.11
C CYS A 154 -15.98 -27.32 19.92
N PHE A 155 -16.03 -28.18 20.94
CA PHE A 155 -15.50 -29.55 20.90
C PHE A 155 -16.16 -30.39 19.81
N ILE A 156 -17.49 -30.35 19.65
CA ILE A 156 -18.20 -31.11 18.61
C ILE A 156 -17.77 -30.65 17.21
N MET A 157 -17.60 -29.35 16.97
CA MET A 157 -17.10 -28.84 15.68
C MET A 157 -15.63 -29.19 15.43
N LEU A 158 -14.77 -29.14 16.46
CA LEU A 158 -13.37 -29.58 16.37
C LEU A 158 -13.27 -31.07 16.08
N VAL A 159 -14.10 -31.91 16.71
CA VAL A 159 -14.18 -33.36 16.42
C VAL A 159 -14.72 -33.61 15.01
N ALA A 160 -15.73 -32.86 14.56
CA ALA A 160 -16.24 -32.96 13.19
C ALA A 160 -15.12 -32.69 12.16
N MET A 161 -14.40 -31.57 12.29
CA MET A 161 -13.28 -31.23 11.41
C MET A 161 -12.07 -32.16 11.56
N ALA A 162 -11.91 -32.83 12.71
CA ALA A 162 -10.90 -33.88 12.91
C ALA A 162 -11.30 -35.23 12.29
N CYS A 163 -12.58 -35.43 11.95
CA CYS A 163 -13.12 -36.60 11.28
C CYS A 163 -13.44 -36.36 9.79
N MET A 164 -13.40 -35.10 9.32
CA MET A 164 -13.46 -34.77 7.91
C MET A 164 -12.16 -35.17 7.20
N ASP A 165 -12.29 -35.68 5.98
CA ASP A 165 -11.16 -35.75 5.06
C ASP A 165 -10.90 -34.35 4.49
N ALA A 166 -9.65 -33.90 4.54
CA ALA A 166 -9.22 -32.63 3.93
C ALA A 166 -8.88 -32.79 2.45
N GLY A 167 -8.87 -34.02 1.93
CA GLY A 167 -8.46 -34.35 0.57
C GLY A 167 -6.94 -34.28 0.37
N ALA A 168 -6.52 -34.51 -0.88
CA ALA A 168 -5.16 -34.19 -1.30
C ALA A 168 -4.99 -32.66 -1.44
N PRO A 169 -3.78 -32.10 -1.26
CA PRO A 169 -3.51 -30.70 -1.59
C PRO A 169 -3.83 -30.41 -3.06
N TYR A 170 -4.12 -29.15 -3.39
CA TYR A 170 -4.39 -28.74 -4.78
C TYR A 170 -3.21 -29.09 -5.71
N TYR A 171 -1.98 -28.77 -5.30
CA TYR A 171 -0.74 -29.13 -6.00
C TYR A 171 -0.17 -30.47 -5.51
N PRO A 172 -0.02 -31.50 -6.37
CA PRO A 172 0.54 -32.80 -5.97
C PRO A 172 2.02 -32.77 -5.56
N ASP A 173 2.82 -31.89 -6.16
CA ASP A 173 4.16 -31.50 -5.70
C ASP A 173 4.13 -29.98 -5.48
N ASN A 174 4.63 -29.51 -4.34
CA ASN A 174 4.61 -28.10 -4.01
C ASN A 174 5.44 -27.23 -4.98
N LYS A 175 6.37 -27.83 -5.75
CA LYS A 175 7.09 -27.11 -6.81
C LYS A 175 6.13 -26.47 -7.82
N TYR A 176 5.00 -27.12 -8.11
CA TYR A 176 4.01 -26.64 -9.08
C TYR A 176 3.30 -25.36 -8.62
N ALA A 177 3.31 -25.05 -7.32
CA ALA A 177 2.80 -23.79 -6.76
C ALA A 177 3.77 -22.61 -6.96
N THR A 178 5.01 -22.90 -7.39
CA THR A 178 6.11 -21.93 -7.57
C THR A 178 6.72 -21.99 -8.97
N MET A 179 6.21 -22.88 -9.84
CA MET A 179 6.53 -22.90 -11.26
C MET A 179 5.72 -21.82 -11.96
N GLU A 180 6.31 -21.20 -12.97
CA GLU A 180 5.57 -20.30 -13.87
C GLU A 180 4.61 -21.13 -14.74
N GLU A 181 3.51 -20.53 -15.22
CA GLU A 181 2.55 -21.20 -16.13
C GLU A 181 3.22 -21.74 -17.42
N GLU A 182 4.44 -21.28 -17.71
CA GLU A 182 5.31 -21.74 -18.78
C GLU A 182 5.85 -23.17 -18.61
N GLU A 183 6.15 -23.61 -17.38
CA GLU A 183 6.64 -24.98 -17.10
C GLU A 183 5.50 -25.98 -16.89
N LEU A 184 4.27 -25.49 -16.72
CA LEU A 184 3.09 -26.26 -16.35
C LEU A 184 2.43 -26.94 -17.57
N THR A 185 3.02 -28.06 -18.00
CA THR A 185 2.47 -28.87 -19.10
C THR A 185 1.00 -29.29 -18.85
N PRO A 186 0.15 -29.44 -19.89
CA PRO A 186 -1.26 -29.81 -19.70
C PRO A 186 -1.49 -31.15 -19.00
N GLU A 187 -0.57 -32.11 -19.15
CA GLU A 187 -0.60 -33.39 -18.43
C GLU A 187 -0.34 -33.21 -16.93
N LEU A 188 0.46 -32.22 -16.55
CA LEU A 188 0.79 -31.88 -15.18
C LEU A 188 -0.37 -31.14 -14.50
N VAL A 189 -0.97 -30.16 -15.17
CA VAL A 189 -2.18 -29.46 -14.70
C VAL A 189 -3.35 -30.43 -14.56
N ALA A 190 -3.46 -31.44 -15.44
CA ALA A 190 -4.45 -32.51 -15.31
C ALA A 190 -4.25 -33.42 -14.07
N THR A 191 -3.14 -33.29 -13.33
CA THR A 191 -2.96 -33.96 -12.02
C THR A 191 -3.42 -33.12 -10.82
N PHE A 192 -3.77 -31.84 -11.02
CA PHE A 192 -4.15 -30.94 -9.93
C PHE A 192 -5.50 -31.32 -9.31
N ASN A 193 -5.62 -31.18 -7.99
CA ASN A 193 -6.85 -31.47 -7.27
C ASN A 193 -7.79 -30.26 -7.26
N GLU A 194 -8.39 -29.94 -8.41
CA GLU A 194 -9.41 -28.88 -8.57
C GLU A 194 -10.57 -28.97 -7.56
N SER A 195 -10.86 -30.16 -7.03
CA SER A 195 -11.91 -30.34 -6.03
C SER A 195 -11.59 -29.70 -4.68
N ALA A 196 -10.30 -29.50 -4.35
CA ALA A 196 -9.82 -28.98 -3.06
C ALA A 196 -10.46 -27.65 -2.67
N HIS A 197 -10.57 -26.71 -3.62
CA HIS A 197 -11.19 -25.40 -3.44
C HIS A 197 -12.58 -25.48 -2.78
N ASN A 198 -13.39 -26.47 -3.16
CA ASN A 198 -14.78 -26.60 -2.75
C ASN A 198 -14.94 -27.03 -1.27
N ILE A 199 -13.96 -27.76 -0.73
CA ILE A 199 -14.01 -28.30 0.65
C ILE A 199 -13.77 -27.18 1.68
N GLY A 200 -13.01 -26.14 1.31
CA GLY A 200 -12.64 -25.06 2.22
C GLY A 200 -13.84 -24.31 2.82
N GLY A 201 -14.93 -24.15 2.05
CA GLY A 201 -16.16 -23.52 2.54
C GLY A 201 -16.81 -24.24 3.73
N GLU A 202 -16.76 -25.57 3.76
CA GLU A 202 -17.30 -26.37 4.87
C GLU A 202 -16.46 -26.18 6.14
N PHE A 203 -15.12 -26.23 6.01
CA PHE A 203 -14.21 -25.96 7.12
C PHE A 203 -14.39 -24.55 7.68
N ILE A 204 -14.49 -23.51 6.83
CA ILE A 204 -14.74 -22.12 7.27
C ILE A 204 -16.03 -22.04 8.09
N ALA A 205 -17.11 -22.67 7.63
CA ALA A 205 -18.39 -22.71 8.35
C ALA A 205 -18.28 -23.42 9.71
N MET A 206 -17.62 -24.59 9.77
CA MET A 206 -17.45 -25.32 11.04
C MET A 206 -16.52 -24.58 12.02
N MET A 207 -15.45 -23.94 11.53
CA MET A 207 -14.58 -23.10 12.37
C MET A 207 -15.33 -21.86 12.90
N MET A 208 -16.23 -21.26 12.11
CA MET A 208 -17.10 -20.17 12.58
C MET A 208 -18.04 -20.63 13.69
N VAL A 209 -18.67 -21.80 13.57
CA VAL A 209 -19.53 -22.37 14.63
C VAL A 209 -18.70 -22.76 15.86
N ALA A 210 -17.48 -23.27 15.68
CA ALA A 210 -16.54 -23.49 16.78
C ALA A 210 -16.17 -22.19 17.51
N ALA A 211 -16.01 -21.08 16.76
CA ALA A 211 -15.76 -19.76 17.29
C ALA A 211 -16.95 -19.18 18.07
N ILE A 212 -18.18 -19.35 17.57
CA ILE A 212 -19.41 -19.05 18.33
C ILE A 212 -19.42 -19.81 19.67
N GLY A 213 -19.06 -21.10 19.65
CA GLY A 213 -18.96 -21.94 20.83
C GLY A 213 -17.98 -21.40 21.88
N TYR A 214 -16.69 -21.28 21.54
CA TYR A 214 -15.69 -20.87 22.54
C TYR A 214 -15.84 -19.40 22.94
N VAL A 215 -16.29 -18.49 22.07
CA VAL A 215 -16.53 -17.08 22.45
C VAL A 215 -17.73 -16.96 23.39
N GLY A 216 -18.78 -17.79 23.22
CA GLY A 216 -19.87 -17.89 24.19
C GLY A 216 -19.39 -18.33 25.59
N ALA A 217 -18.45 -19.28 25.64
CA ALA A 217 -17.81 -19.69 26.90
C ALA A 217 -16.87 -18.61 27.47
N ASP A 218 -16.08 -17.93 26.64
CA ASP A 218 -15.17 -16.82 27.01
C ASP A 218 -15.96 -15.65 27.63
N VAL A 219 -17.18 -15.35 27.17
CA VAL A 219 -18.03 -14.32 27.81
C VAL A 219 -18.55 -14.76 29.18
N ALA A 220 -18.95 -16.02 29.35
CA ALA A 220 -19.34 -16.54 30.67
C ALA A 220 -18.15 -16.57 31.64
N ALA A 221 -16.93 -16.81 31.13
CA ALA A 221 -15.67 -16.73 31.87
C ALA A 221 -15.28 -15.29 32.23
N ASP A 222 -15.42 -14.34 31.32
CA ASP A 222 -15.22 -12.90 31.59
C ASP A 222 -16.19 -12.41 32.67
N ALA A 223 -17.47 -12.80 32.60
CA ALA A 223 -18.46 -12.44 33.60
C ALA A 223 -18.09 -13.00 34.99
N MET A 224 -17.76 -14.29 35.08
CA MET A 224 -17.29 -14.91 36.33
C MET A 224 -15.98 -14.29 36.83
N MET A 225 -15.05 -13.89 35.94
CA MET A 225 -13.87 -13.12 36.32
C MET A 225 -14.24 -11.78 36.96
N VAL A 226 -15.23 -11.05 36.43
CA VAL A 226 -15.68 -9.80 37.04
C VAL A 226 -16.26 -10.05 38.43
N GLU A 227 -17.10 -11.08 38.59
CA GLU A 227 -17.66 -11.48 39.91
C GLU A 227 -16.58 -11.82 40.96
N ILE A 228 -15.40 -12.30 40.51
CA ILE A 228 -14.25 -12.61 41.36
C ILE A 228 -13.36 -11.40 41.61
N ALA A 229 -13.00 -10.64 40.57
CA ALA A 229 -12.15 -9.45 40.67
C ALA A 229 -12.81 -8.34 41.52
N GLN A 230 -14.15 -8.31 41.58
CA GLN A 230 -14.88 -7.43 42.51
C GLN A 230 -14.67 -7.80 43.99
N ARG A 231 -14.29 -9.04 44.33
CA ARG A 231 -13.96 -9.47 45.70
C ARG A 231 -12.52 -9.16 46.10
N GLU A 232 -11.67 -8.73 45.16
CA GLU A 232 -10.29 -8.32 45.44
C GLU A 232 -10.26 -6.92 46.11
N PRO A 233 -9.47 -6.73 47.20
CA PRO A 233 -9.28 -5.41 47.82
C PRO A 233 -8.63 -4.41 46.85
N GLU A 234 -8.88 -3.11 47.03
CA GLU A 234 -8.55 -2.08 46.01
C GLU A 234 -7.08 -2.08 45.58
N VAL A 235 -6.19 -2.47 46.49
CA VAL A 235 -4.73 -2.59 46.28
C VAL A 235 -4.39 -3.67 45.25
N SER A 236 -4.94 -4.89 45.39
CA SER A 236 -4.69 -6.04 44.50
C SER A 236 -5.69 -6.17 43.35
N ARG A 237 -6.83 -5.46 43.38
CA ARG A 237 -7.88 -5.57 42.37
C ARG A 237 -7.37 -5.39 40.94
N GLY A 238 -7.63 -6.38 40.10
CA GLY A 238 -7.02 -6.58 38.78
C GLY A 238 -5.99 -7.71 38.75
N TYR A 239 -5.64 -8.32 39.89
CA TYR A 239 -4.74 -9.47 39.95
C TYR A 239 -5.29 -10.69 39.19
N THR A 240 -6.56 -11.04 39.40
CA THR A 240 -7.26 -12.09 38.65
C THR A 240 -7.21 -11.83 37.14
N GLN A 241 -7.52 -10.60 36.72
CA GLN A 241 -7.48 -10.21 35.30
C GLN A 241 -6.08 -10.36 34.69
N THR A 242 -5.06 -9.82 35.34
CA THR A 242 -3.67 -9.93 34.85
C THR A 242 -3.19 -11.38 34.79
N THR A 243 -3.60 -12.20 35.77
CA THR A 243 -3.22 -13.63 35.85
C THR A 243 -3.85 -14.46 34.73
N ILE A 244 -5.15 -14.32 34.48
CA ILE A 244 -5.82 -15.12 33.44
C ILE A 244 -5.45 -14.66 32.02
N TYR A 245 -5.22 -13.35 31.79
CA TYR A 245 -4.72 -12.89 30.48
C TYR A 245 -3.27 -13.29 30.26
N LEU A 246 -2.42 -13.32 31.30
CA LEU A 246 -1.07 -13.89 31.21
C LEU A 246 -1.12 -15.36 30.77
N VAL A 247 -2.04 -16.16 31.32
CA VAL A 247 -2.27 -17.55 30.90
C VAL A 247 -2.81 -17.62 29.46
N ARG A 248 -3.78 -16.78 29.09
CA ARG A 248 -4.28 -16.72 27.69
C ARG A 248 -3.16 -16.41 26.70
N THR A 249 -2.32 -15.40 26.96
CA THR A 249 -1.16 -15.07 26.10
C THR A 249 -0.13 -16.19 26.07
N ALA A 250 0.14 -16.88 27.18
CA ALA A 250 1.03 -18.03 27.20
C ALA A 250 0.53 -19.17 26.29
N PHE A 251 -0.77 -19.48 26.32
CA PHE A 251 -1.35 -20.50 25.43
C PHE A 251 -1.54 -20.02 23.97
N VAL A 252 -1.75 -18.72 23.72
CA VAL A 252 -1.60 -18.15 22.36
C VAL A 252 -0.16 -18.35 21.86
N THR A 253 0.85 -18.17 22.70
CA THR A 253 2.27 -18.40 22.33
C THR A 253 2.53 -19.88 22.01
N ILE A 254 2.01 -20.81 22.83
CA ILE A 254 2.09 -22.26 22.57
C ILE A 254 1.40 -22.61 21.25
N SER A 255 0.24 -22.01 20.97
CA SER A 255 -0.47 -22.16 19.70
C SER A 255 0.30 -21.58 18.50
N SER A 256 0.93 -20.40 18.64
CA SER A 256 1.80 -19.82 17.61
C SER A 256 3.02 -20.70 17.30
N ILE A 257 3.59 -21.37 18.31
CA ILE A 257 4.65 -22.37 18.14
C ILE A 257 4.10 -23.63 17.45
N LEU A 258 2.92 -24.11 17.87
CA LEU A 258 2.27 -25.29 17.28
C LEU A 258 1.98 -25.08 15.79
N THR A 259 1.38 -23.96 15.38
CA THR A 259 1.17 -23.64 13.96
C THR A 259 2.48 -23.35 13.24
N GLY A 260 3.36 -22.54 13.82
CA GLY A 260 4.62 -22.12 13.19
C GLY A 260 5.67 -23.22 13.01
N VAL A 261 5.58 -24.32 13.77
CA VAL A 261 6.52 -25.46 13.66
C VAL A 261 5.85 -26.70 13.07
N ALA A 262 4.64 -27.04 13.48
CA ALA A 262 3.97 -28.28 13.06
C ALA A 262 3.06 -28.10 11.84
N PHE A 263 2.90 -26.88 11.32
CA PHE A 263 2.09 -26.56 10.14
C PHE A 263 2.91 -25.81 9.07
N ASN A 264 4.22 -26.15 8.98
CA ASN A 264 5.25 -25.47 8.18
C ASN A 264 5.91 -26.41 7.15
N GLY A 265 5.19 -27.42 6.68
CA GLY A 265 5.66 -28.32 5.63
C GLY A 265 5.39 -27.76 4.22
N THR A 266 5.95 -28.42 3.20
CA THR A 266 5.94 -27.95 1.80
C THR A 266 4.56 -27.52 1.31
N HIS A 267 3.56 -28.41 1.34
CA HIS A 267 2.18 -28.13 0.92
C HIS A 267 1.42 -27.08 1.77
N TYR A 268 2.05 -26.55 2.83
CA TYR A 268 1.53 -25.42 3.63
C TYR A 268 2.33 -24.13 3.40
N GLY A 269 3.28 -24.13 2.45
CA GLY A 269 4.14 -22.98 2.13
C GLY A 269 5.33 -22.80 3.08
N GLY A 270 5.89 -23.90 3.61
CA GLY A 270 7.07 -23.87 4.48
C GLY A 270 8.09 -24.97 4.15
N ASP A 271 9.32 -24.80 4.65
CA ASP A 271 10.49 -25.56 4.19
C ASP A 271 10.71 -26.94 4.87
N PHE A 272 9.78 -27.43 5.70
CA PHE A 272 10.02 -28.63 6.51
C PHE A 272 9.57 -29.93 5.81
N ASP A 273 10.36 -31.00 5.99
CA ASP A 273 10.01 -32.38 5.59
C ASP A 273 8.83 -32.99 6.39
N PHE A 274 8.27 -32.23 7.34
CA PHE A 274 7.22 -32.65 8.27
C PHE A 274 6.15 -31.56 8.43
N SER A 275 4.89 -31.99 8.42
CA SER A 275 3.75 -31.23 8.92
C SER A 275 2.69 -32.17 9.54
N LEU A 276 1.82 -31.60 10.36
CA LEU A 276 0.53 -32.17 10.70
C LEU A 276 -0.49 -31.77 9.65
N SER A 277 -1.37 -32.69 9.29
CA SER A 277 -2.56 -32.36 8.49
C SER A 277 -3.56 -31.52 9.29
N PHE A 278 -4.43 -30.77 8.61
CA PHE A 278 -5.45 -29.95 9.26
C PHE A 278 -6.37 -30.76 10.21
N PRO A 279 -6.89 -31.96 9.84
CA PRO A 279 -7.68 -32.79 10.76
C PRO A 279 -6.89 -33.26 12.00
N GLN A 280 -5.59 -33.57 11.86
CA GLN A 280 -4.74 -33.91 13.02
C GLN A 280 -4.55 -32.71 13.96
N LEU A 281 -4.41 -31.50 13.43
CA LEU A 281 -4.36 -30.28 14.24
C LEU A 281 -5.69 -30.03 14.95
N MET A 282 -6.84 -30.22 14.28
CA MET A 282 -8.16 -30.15 14.92
C MET A 282 -8.34 -31.24 15.98
N ALA A 283 -7.81 -32.44 15.78
CA ALA A 283 -7.79 -33.50 16.79
C ALA A 283 -7.03 -33.07 18.06
N ILE A 284 -5.86 -32.45 17.92
CA ILE A 284 -5.11 -31.87 19.05
C ILE A 284 -5.94 -30.80 19.77
N LEU A 285 -6.59 -29.89 19.05
CA LEU A 285 -7.47 -28.88 19.65
C LEU A 285 -8.69 -29.51 20.37
N SER A 286 -9.23 -30.61 19.86
CA SER A 286 -10.32 -31.36 20.53
C SER A 286 -9.84 -31.98 21.86
N VAL A 287 -8.61 -32.51 21.90
CA VAL A 287 -7.98 -33.05 23.12
C VAL A 287 -7.65 -31.94 24.12
N CYS A 288 -7.26 -30.75 23.66
CA CYS A 288 -7.04 -29.59 24.52
C CYS A 288 -8.34 -28.99 25.10
N SER A 289 -9.45 -29.03 24.35
CA SER A 289 -10.74 -28.44 24.75
C SER A 289 -11.61 -29.39 25.58
N PHE A 290 -11.54 -30.71 25.35
CA PHE A 290 -12.35 -31.71 26.08
C PHE A 290 -12.24 -31.62 27.62
N PRO A 291 -11.05 -31.50 28.25
CA PRO A 291 -10.93 -31.39 29.71
C PRO A 291 -11.59 -30.12 30.29
N VAL A 292 -11.75 -29.07 29.48
CA VAL A 292 -12.34 -27.80 29.91
C VAL A 292 -13.81 -27.99 30.26
N ILE A 293 -14.52 -28.90 29.59
CA ILE A 293 -15.95 -29.18 29.82
C ILE A 293 -16.21 -29.64 31.28
N PRO A 294 -15.61 -30.74 31.80
CA PRO A 294 -15.78 -31.11 33.20
C PRO A 294 -15.11 -30.13 34.17
N LEU A 295 -14.00 -29.47 33.81
CA LEU A 295 -13.39 -28.43 34.65
C LEU A 295 -14.34 -27.24 34.86
N SER A 296 -15.14 -26.88 33.85
CA SER A 296 -16.15 -25.81 33.92
C SER A 296 -17.24 -26.12 34.95
N TRP A 297 -17.59 -27.40 35.12
CA TRP A 297 -18.64 -27.83 36.04
C TRP A 297 -18.12 -28.09 37.46
N TYR A 298 -16.97 -28.76 37.60
CA TYR A 298 -16.45 -29.25 38.89
C TYR A 298 -15.38 -28.35 39.53
N CYS A 299 -14.70 -27.50 38.77
CA CYS A 299 -13.55 -26.69 39.23
C CYS A 299 -13.77 -25.17 39.07
N ILE A 300 -15.03 -24.76 38.93
CA ILE A 300 -15.48 -23.36 39.02
C ILE A 300 -16.61 -23.32 40.04
N LYS A 301 -16.49 -22.51 41.09
CA LYS A 301 -17.48 -22.39 42.16
C LYS A 301 -18.45 -21.27 41.85
N GLU A 302 -19.71 -21.63 41.70
CA GLU A 302 -20.82 -20.72 41.44
C GLU A 302 -21.90 -20.91 42.50
N GLU A 303 -22.46 -19.81 42.98
CA GLU A 303 -23.56 -19.77 43.94
C GLU A 303 -24.90 -19.81 43.19
N PRO A 304 -25.91 -20.60 43.62
CA PRO A 304 -27.19 -20.68 42.91
C PRO A 304 -27.90 -19.33 42.84
N HIS A 305 -28.39 -18.95 41.65
CA HIS A 305 -28.96 -17.63 41.39
C HIS A 305 -30.40 -17.71 40.85
N PRO A 306 -31.36 -16.94 41.41
CA PRO A 306 -32.73 -16.89 40.91
C PRO A 306 -32.80 -16.17 39.56
N GLY A 307 -33.64 -16.66 38.63
CA GLY A 307 -33.76 -16.04 37.30
C GLY A 307 -34.32 -14.62 37.33
N VAL A 308 -33.80 -13.76 36.46
CA VAL A 308 -34.17 -12.33 36.42
C VAL A 308 -35.27 -12.10 35.37
N ILE A 309 -36.23 -11.23 35.68
CA ILE A 309 -37.26 -10.82 34.70
C ILE A 309 -36.59 -9.96 33.62
N PHE A 310 -36.43 -10.52 32.42
CA PHE A 310 -35.69 -9.92 31.29
C PHE A 310 -36.07 -8.45 30.98
N ARG A 311 -37.36 -8.10 31.07
CA ARG A 311 -37.82 -6.71 30.85
C ARG A 311 -37.25 -5.75 31.90
N ASP A 312 -37.22 -6.18 33.15
CA ASP A 312 -36.82 -5.34 34.28
C ASP A 312 -35.28 -5.25 34.34
N TYR A 313 -34.59 -6.35 33.98
CA TYR A 313 -33.16 -6.36 33.70
C TYR A 313 -32.78 -5.38 32.58
N LEU A 314 -33.50 -5.38 31.45
CA LEU A 314 -33.26 -4.42 30.36
C LEU A 314 -33.50 -2.97 30.79
N ALA A 315 -34.44 -2.71 31.70
CA ALA A 315 -34.65 -1.38 32.26
C ALA A 315 -33.47 -0.94 33.17
N GLU A 316 -32.89 -1.86 33.94
CA GLU A 316 -31.68 -1.62 34.73
C GLU A 316 -30.45 -1.41 33.84
N LEU A 317 -30.19 -2.30 32.88
CA LEU A 317 -29.09 -2.15 31.91
C LEU A 317 -29.22 -0.84 31.12
N TRP A 318 -30.44 -0.45 30.74
CA TRP A 318 -30.69 0.85 30.13
C TRP A 318 -30.37 2.02 31.06
N HIS A 319 -30.67 1.92 32.36
CA HIS A 319 -30.24 2.93 33.34
C HIS A 319 -28.72 2.99 33.47
N LEU A 320 -28.02 1.84 33.50
CA LEU A 320 -26.56 1.76 33.57
C LEU A 320 -25.90 2.44 32.36
N ILE A 321 -26.40 2.23 31.15
CA ILE A 321 -25.91 2.86 29.91
C ILE A 321 -26.10 4.39 29.92
N GLN A 322 -27.14 4.89 30.62
CA GLN A 322 -27.33 6.34 30.81
C GLN A 322 -26.36 6.94 31.84
N MET A 323 -25.69 6.15 32.68
CA MET A 323 -24.79 6.69 33.70
C MET A 323 -23.50 7.25 33.10
N ARG A 324 -23.04 8.38 33.63
CA ARG A 324 -21.86 9.10 33.15
C ARG A 324 -20.61 8.24 32.90
N PRO A 325 -20.08 7.45 33.86
CA PRO A 325 -18.86 6.69 33.61
C PRO A 325 -19.04 5.61 32.55
N MET A 326 -20.26 5.10 32.34
CA MET A 326 -20.55 4.06 31.36
C MET A 326 -20.41 4.61 29.93
N TYR A 327 -21.22 5.61 29.55
CA TYR A 327 -21.14 6.17 28.19
C TYR A 327 -19.81 6.88 27.92
N GLN A 328 -19.13 7.43 28.94
CA GLN A 328 -17.79 8.01 28.76
C GLN A 328 -16.74 6.95 28.40
N VAL A 329 -16.71 5.81 29.10
CA VAL A 329 -15.76 4.73 28.81
C VAL A 329 -16.09 4.03 27.49
N ILE A 330 -17.37 3.83 27.17
CA ILE A 330 -17.81 3.30 25.87
C ILE A 330 -17.36 4.24 24.73
N ALA A 331 -17.67 5.54 24.83
CA ALA A 331 -17.29 6.51 23.79
C ALA A 331 -15.77 6.62 23.64
N TYR A 332 -15.01 6.58 24.74
CA TYR A 332 -13.56 6.50 24.69
C TYR A 332 -13.08 5.25 23.92
N LYS A 333 -13.55 4.06 24.31
CA LYS A 333 -13.15 2.80 23.68
C LYS A 333 -13.52 2.74 22.20
N TYR A 334 -14.65 3.34 21.81
CA TYR A 334 -15.10 3.42 20.43
C TYR A 334 -14.28 4.43 19.60
N PHE A 335 -14.29 5.71 19.96
CA PHE A 335 -13.66 6.76 19.14
C PHE A 335 -12.12 6.73 19.21
N SER A 336 -11.54 6.52 20.40
CA SER A 336 -10.10 6.30 20.52
C SER A 336 -9.70 4.99 19.85
N GLY A 337 -10.52 3.94 19.94
CA GLY A 337 -10.30 2.67 19.23
C GLY A 337 -10.27 2.80 17.70
N ILE A 338 -11.16 3.59 17.10
CA ILE A 338 -11.13 3.85 15.64
C ILE A 338 -9.86 4.60 15.24
N CYS A 339 -9.44 5.59 16.03
CA CYS A 339 -8.17 6.30 15.81
C CYS A 339 -6.95 5.39 16.00
N GLU A 340 -6.91 4.58 17.05
CA GLU A 340 -5.79 3.68 17.40
C GLU A 340 -5.61 2.54 16.37
N ASN A 341 -6.70 2.08 15.75
CA ASN A 341 -6.68 1.02 14.74
C ASN A 341 -6.64 1.54 13.29
N PHE A 342 -6.48 2.84 13.07
CA PHE A 342 -6.24 3.37 11.73
C PHE A 342 -4.86 2.91 11.24
N THR A 343 -4.81 2.29 10.08
CA THR A 343 -3.61 1.67 9.51
C THR A 343 -3.40 2.10 8.06
N ILE A 344 -2.51 1.43 7.33
CA ILE A 344 -2.19 1.70 5.93
C ILE A 344 -2.30 0.42 5.09
N THR A 345 -2.77 0.54 3.85
CA THR A 345 -2.96 -0.59 2.91
C THR A 345 -1.64 -1.20 2.42
N CYS A 346 -0.58 -0.41 2.32
CA CYS A 346 0.72 -0.83 1.79
C CYS A 346 1.65 -1.50 2.83
N SER A 347 1.21 -1.73 4.07
CA SER A 347 2.06 -2.31 5.13
C SER A 347 2.63 -3.70 4.77
N ASP A 348 1.80 -4.60 4.24
CA ASP A 348 2.24 -5.95 3.87
C ASP A 348 3.14 -5.95 2.60
N PRO A 349 2.84 -5.18 1.52
CA PRO A 349 3.78 -4.92 0.44
C PRO A 349 5.13 -4.33 0.90
N MET A 350 5.13 -3.36 1.82
CA MET A 350 6.37 -2.79 2.38
C MET A 350 7.17 -3.84 3.16
N GLN A 351 6.49 -4.70 3.93
CA GLN A 351 7.12 -5.81 4.65
C GLN A 351 7.77 -6.82 3.68
N ALA A 352 7.09 -7.17 2.59
CA ALA A 352 7.58 -8.12 1.59
C ALA A 352 8.71 -7.53 0.73
N TYR A 353 8.41 -6.46 -0.02
CA TYR A 353 9.30 -5.95 -1.07
C TYR A 353 10.39 -5.00 -0.56
N TRP A 354 10.09 -4.12 0.41
CA TRP A 354 11.08 -3.16 0.92
C TRP A 354 11.88 -3.72 2.11
N ALA A 355 11.25 -4.45 3.04
CA ALA A 355 11.94 -4.99 4.22
C ALA A 355 12.53 -6.40 4.01
N GLY A 356 12.09 -7.15 3.00
CA GLY A 356 12.61 -8.50 2.69
C GLY A 356 12.32 -9.52 3.79
N VAL A 357 11.16 -9.43 4.45
CA VAL A 357 10.79 -10.29 5.58
C VAL A 357 10.32 -11.67 5.10
N THR A 358 10.94 -12.73 5.61
CA THR A 358 10.46 -14.10 5.39
C THR A 358 9.34 -14.48 6.38
N PRO A 359 8.38 -15.34 5.99
CA PRO A 359 7.31 -15.80 6.88
C PRO A 359 7.83 -16.45 8.17
N LEU A 360 8.87 -17.27 8.09
CA LEU A 360 9.49 -17.91 9.25
C LEU A 360 9.99 -16.89 10.28
N ASN A 361 10.71 -15.85 9.83
CA ASN A 361 11.23 -14.82 10.73
C ASN A 361 10.09 -13.95 11.30
N GLN A 362 9.03 -13.69 10.53
CA GLN A 362 7.81 -13.03 11.03
C GLN A 362 7.16 -13.85 12.17
N LYS A 363 7.03 -15.18 12.02
CA LYS A 363 6.47 -16.05 13.07
C LYS A 363 7.36 -16.10 14.32
N VAL A 364 8.68 -16.24 14.15
CA VAL A 364 9.65 -16.22 15.27
C VAL A 364 9.57 -14.91 16.05
N MET A 365 9.54 -13.77 15.35
CA MET A 365 9.44 -12.46 16.01
C MET A 365 8.06 -12.26 16.65
N SER A 366 6.96 -12.76 16.06
CA SER A 366 5.65 -12.77 16.70
C SER A 366 5.63 -13.57 18.02
N ILE A 367 6.29 -14.73 18.08
CA ILE A 367 6.44 -15.53 19.30
C ILE A 367 7.22 -14.75 20.39
N ILE A 368 8.28 -14.05 20.01
CA ILE A 368 9.04 -13.17 20.93
C ILE A 368 8.17 -12.01 21.41
N GLY A 369 7.41 -11.38 20.52
CA GLY A 369 6.45 -10.31 20.83
C GLY A 369 5.39 -10.76 21.83
N ASN A 370 4.80 -11.95 21.66
CA ASN A 370 3.86 -12.52 22.62
C ASN A 370 4.50 -12.73 24.01
N GLY A 371 5.79 -13.11 24.06
CA GLY A 371 6.56 -13.17 25.30
C GLY A 371 6.77 -11.80 25.96
N VAL A 372 7.03 -10.76 25.17
CA VAL A 372 7.14 -9.37 25.66
C VAL A 372 5.78 -8.85 26.16
N PHE A 373 4.68 -9.15 25.46
CA PHE A 373 3.32 -8.84 25.89
C PHE A 373 2.97 -9.52 27.21
N ALA A 374 3.27 -10.81 27.35
CA ALA A 374 3.10 -11.56 28.61
C ALA A 374 3.91 -10.92 29.77
N LEU A 375 5.16 -10.53 29.51
CA LEU A 375 6.01 -9.85 30.49
C LEU A 375 5.43 -8.47 30.89
N ALA A 376 4.82 -7.74 29.95
CA ALA A 376 4.12 -6.49 30.20
C ALA A 376 2.89 -6.70 31.11
N LEU A 377 2.03 -7.68 30.80
CA LEU A 377 0.88 -8.04 31.65
C LEU A 377 1.30 -8.34 33.09
N TYR A 378 2.37 -9.15 33.25
CA TYR A 378 2.90 -9.51 34.57
C TYR A 378 3.42 -8.29 35.34
N TYR A 379 4.20 -7.41 34.71
CA TYR A 379 4.70 -6.21 35.39
C TYR A 379 3.59 -5.19 35.70
N THR A 380 2.60 -5.02 34.83
CA THR A 380 1.44 -4.16 35.13
C THR A 380 0.57 -4.74 36.25
N GLY A 381 0.35 -6.06 36.28
CA GLY A 381 -0.34 -6.72 37.39
C GLY A 381 0.41 -6.69 38.72
N LYS A 382 1.75 -6.61 38.68
CA LYS A 382 2.60 -6.61 39.89
C LYS A 382 2.91 -5.22 40.45
N TYR A 383 3.05 -4.21 39.57
CA TYR A 383 3.51 -2.86 39.94
C TYR A 383 2.62 -1.74 39.39
N GLY A 384 1.72 -2.03 38.43
CA GLY A 384 0.94 -1.05 37.69
C GLY A 384 -0.52 -0.89 38.09
N LEU A 385 -1.04 -1.72 39.01
CA LEU A 385 -2.45 -1.70 39.49
C LEU A 385 -2.93 -0.36 40.08
N GLN A 386 -2.02 0.58 40.32
CA GLN A 386 -2.27 1.91 40.89
C GLN A 386 -1.75 3.05 39.99
N TRP A 387 -1.28 2.76 38.77
CA TRP A 387 -0.84 3.78 37.80
C TRP A 387 -2.03 4.56 37.21
N ASN A 388 -1.83 5.85 36.95
CA ASN A 388 -2.86 6.70 36.34
C ASN A 388 -3.12 6.28 34.88
N TRP A 389 -4.32 5.77 34.61
CA TRP A 389 -4.70 5.16 33.33
C TRP A 389 -4.56 6.13 32.16
N ARG A 390 -4.90 7.42 32.34
CA ARG A 390 -4.74 8.44 31.28
C ARG A 390 -3.27 8.65 30.93
N ILE A 391 -2.43 8.88 31.95
CA ILE A 391 -1.00 9.16 31.75
C ILE A 391 -0.33 7.94 31.11
N MET A 392 -0.68 6.73 31.57
CA MET A 392 -0.17 5.51 30.97
C MET A 392 -0.57 5.37 29.51
N HIS A 393 -1.85 5.45 29.16
CA HIS A 393 -2.28 5.28 27.76
C HIS A 393 -1.70 6.35 26.84
N ALA A 394 -1.54 7.59 27.31
CA ALA A 394 -0.87 8.67 26.57
C ALA A 394 0.61 8.37 26.28
N VAL A 395 1.40 8.03 27.31
CA VAL A 395 2.82 7.66 27.17
C VAL A 395 2.96 6.43 26.27
N THR A 396 2.06 5.45 26.43
CA THR A 396 1.98 4.21 25.65
C THR A 396 1.82 4.51 24.16
N ILE A 397 0.71 5.14 23.74
CA ILE A 397 0.47 5.51 22.34
C ILE A 397 1.59 6.36 21.77
N SER A 398 2.06 7.36 22.52
CA SER A 398 3.11 8.27 22.03
C SER A 398 4.43 7.52 21.81
N SER A 399 4.79 6.57 22.70
CA SER A 399 6.00 5.76 22.55
C SER A 399 5.94 4.80 21.35
N VAL A 400 4.81 4.12 21.15
CA VAL A 400 4.52 3.28 19.96
C VAL A 400 4.63 4.13 18.69
N THR A 401 3.84 5.19 18.62
CA THR A 401 3.73 6.06 17.43
C THR A 401 5.08 6.66 17.02
N ILE A 402 5.91 7.09 17.98
CA ILE A 402 7.23 7.66 17.69
C ILE A 402 8.21 6.58 17.18
N MET A 403 8.19 5.39 17.79
CA MET A 403 9.08 4.29 17.43
C MET A 403 8.78 3.73 16.03
N ASP A 404 7.50 3.48 15.75
CA ASP A 404 7.02 3.01 14.45
C ASP A 404 7.22 4.06 13.37
N PHE A 405 6.81 5.32 13.60
CA PHE A 405 7.07 6.42 12.67
C PHE A 405 8.55 6.51 12.29
N MET A 406 9.47 6.42 13.27
CA MET A 406 10.90 6.46 13.01
C MET A 406 11.35 5.31 12.11
N ALA A 407 11.03 4.06 12.47
CA ALA A 407 11.50 2.89 11.75
C ALA A 407 10.85 2.72 10.36
N THR A 408 9.54 2.94 10.27
CA THR A 408 8.78 2.84 9.03
C THR A 408 9.15 3.97 8.05
N MET A 409 9.45 5.18 8.53
CA MET A 409 10.04 6.24 7.67
C MET A 409 11.45 5.91 7.20
N LEU A 410 12.32 5.34 8.06
CA LEU A 410 13.66 4.89 7.67
C LEU A 410 13.63 3.76 6.63
N THR A 411 12.58 2.93 6.63
CA THR A 411 12.35 1.87 5.63
C THR A 411 11.80 2.47 4.33
N THR A 412 10.83 3.38 4.42
CA THR A 412 10.22 4.10 3.27
C THR A 412 11.27 4.88 2.48
N TRP A 413 12.14 5.61 3.19
CA TRP A 413 13.20 6.43 2.59
C TRP A 413 14.51 5.68 2.36
N ASP A 414 14.50 4.34 2.43
CA ASP A 414 15.63 3.49 2.01
C ASP A 414 16.94 3.79 2.76
N VAL A 415 16.79 4.15 4.04
CA VAL A 415 17.90 4.40 4.97
C VAL A 415 18.25 3.13 5.74
N ILE A 416 17.23 2.36 6.15
CA ILE A 416 17.37 1.04 6.78
C ILE A 416 16.25 0.13 6.28
N ARG A 417 16.56 -0.67 5.24
CA ARG A 417 15.70 -1.75 4.74
C ARG A 417 16.25 -3.09 5.20
N ASN A 418 15.75 -3.59 6.33
CA ASN A 418 16.19 -4.86 6.92
C ASN A 418 15.07 -5.54 7.72
N GLN A 419 14.82 -6.81 7.43
CA GLN A 419 13.78 -7.62 8.08
C GLN A 419 13.83 -7.62 9.62
N TRP A 420 15.01 -7.63 10.24
CA TRP A 420 15.14 -7.62 11.71
C TRP A 420 14.90 -6.25 12.33
N PHE A 421 15.17 -5.18 11.57
CA PHE A 421 14.83 -3.81 11.98
C PHE A 421 13.31 -3.59 11.91
N TRP A 422 12.68 -4.01 10.81
CA TRP A 422 11.23 -3.96 10.63
C TRP A 422 10.48 -4.79 11.68
N LEU A 423 10.80 -6.09 11.81
CA LEU A 423 10.16 -6.98 12.77
C LEU A 423 10.49 -6.65 14.24
N GLY A 424 11.60 -5.95 14.50
CA GLY A 424 11.97 -5.50 15.84
C GLY A 424 10.97 -4.50 16.44
N VAL A 425 10.26 -3.74 15.59
CA VAL A 425 9.29 -2.72 16.03
C VAL A 425 8.04 -3.37 16.66
N PRO A 426 7.28 -4.26 15.99
CA PRO A 426 6.17 -4.97 16.63
C PRO A 426 6.52 -5.70 17.94
N VAL A 427 7.75 -6.24 18.05
CA VAL A 427 8.24 -6.87 19.28
C VAL A 427 8.42 -5.85 20.41
N ALA A 428 8.96 -4.67 20.11
CA ALA A 428 9.08 -3.58 21.07
C ALA A 428 7.72 -2.95 21.41
N GLU A 429 6.76 -2.91 20.47
CA GLU A 429 5.38 -2.44 20.69
C GLU A 429 4.54 -3.38 21.56
N ALA A 430 4.86 -4.68 21.58
CA ALA A 430 4.15 -5.64 22.39
C ALA A 430 4.16 -5.30 23.90
N LEU A 431 5.20 -4.61 24.37
CA LEU A 431 5.29 -4.06 25.74
C LEU A 431 4.20 -2.99 26.00
N PRO A 432 4.21 -1.82 25.32
CA PRO A 432 3.16 -0.82 25.49
C PRO A 432 1.75 -1.37 25.21
N ASN A 433 1.57 -2.18 24.16
CA ASN A 433 0.26 -2.75 23.80
C ASN A 433 -0.30 -3.66 24.91
N GLY A 434 0.53 -4.46 25.59
CA GLY A 434 0.13 -5.25 26.75
C GLY A 434 -0.32 -4.40 27.94
N ILE A 435 0.32 -3.25 28.17
CA ILE A 435 -0.04 -2.33 29.25
C ILE A 435 -1.38 -1.62 28.95
N ALA A 436 -1.58 -1.13 27.72
CA ALA A 436 -2.85 -0.54 27.29
C ALA A 436 -4.01 -1.54 27.36
N PHE A 437 -3.79 -2.77 26.87
CA PHE A 437 -4.80 -3.83 26.88
C PHE A 437 -5.29 -4.12 28.30
N VAL A 438 -4.40 -4.36 29.26
CA VAL A 438 -4.83 -4.78 30.61
C VAL A 438 -5.49 -3.63 31.38
N ILE A 439 -4.99 -2.40 31.25
CA ILE A 439 -5.62 -1.20 31.83
C ILE A 439 -7.03 -0.98 31.25
N ALA A 440 -7.24 -1.25 29.96
CA ALA A 440 -8.56 -1.20 29.34
C ALA A 440 -9.56 -2.21 29.93
N THR A 441 -9.10 -3.32 30.53
CA THR A 441 -9.97 -4.30 31.20
C THR A 441 -10.27 -3.95 32.66
N PHE A 442 -9.38 -3.23 33.36
CA PHE A 442 -9.58 -2.88 34.79
C PHE A 442 -10.82 -2.01 35.01
N VAL A 443 -11.07 -1.02 34.13
CA VAL A 443 -12.25 -0.14 34.24
C VAL A 443 -13.58 -0.91 34.15
N MET A 444 -13.61 -2.09 33.51
CA MET A 444 -14.82 -2.90 33.39
C MET A 444 -15.29 -3.50 34.70
N VAL A 445 -14.36 -3.92 35.56
CA VAL A 445 -14.65 -4.46 36.91
C VAL A 445 -15.24 -3.38 37.82
N GLU A 446 -14.78 -2.13 37.66
CA GLU A 446 -15.32 -0.98 38.38
C GLU A 446 -16.73 -0.58 37.89
N LEU A 447 -16.96 -0.66 36.57
CA LEU A 447 -18.21 -0.26 35.92
C LEU A 447 -19.36 -1.24 36.16
N ALA A 448 -19.14 -2.54 36.05
CA ALA A 448 -20.16 -3.58 36.23
C ALA A 448 -20.87 -3.48 37.59
N GLY A 449 -22.19 -3.69 37.61
CA GLY A 449 -22.94 -3.94 38.83
C GLY A 449 -23.15 -5.44 39.04
N GLU A 450 -23.53 -5.83 40.25
CA GLU A 450 -23.96 -7.21 40.51
C GLU A 450 -25.16 -7.57 39.62
N GLY A 451 -25.18 -8.79 39.08
CA GLY A 451 -26.25 -9.27 38.21
C GLY A 451 -26.09 -8.95 36.73
N ASN A 452 -25.33 -7.91 36.35
CA ASN A 452 -25.14 -7.42 34.98
C ASN A 452 -23.70 -7.54 34.46
N GLU A 453 -22.91 -8.42 35.07
CA GLU A 453 -21.48 -8.54 34.84
C GLU A 453 -21.16 -8.94 33.38
N GLY A 454 -21.93 -9.87 32.82
CA GLY A 454 -21.73 -10.36 31.46
C GLY A 454 -22.13 -9.35 30.39
N ALA A 455 -23.27 -8.68 30.54
CA ALA A 455 -23.74 -7.69 29.56
C ALA A 455 -22.88 -6.42 29.56
N VAL A 456 -22.46 -5.92 30.73
CA VAL A 456 -21.58 -4.74 30.81
C VAL A 456 -20.20 -5.04 30.22
N TYR A 457 -19.59 -6.18 30.59
CA TYR A 457 -18.30 -6.59 30.03
C TYR A 457 -18.42 -6.84 28.52
N GLY A 458 -19.45 -7.58 28.12
CA GLY A 458 -19.74 -7.91 26.73
C GLY A 458 -20.04 -6.69 25.85
N LEU A 459 -20.68 -5.64 26.37
CA LEU A 459 -20.97 -4.40 25.64
C LEU A 459 -19.69 -3.66 25.24
N VAL A 460 -18.82 -3.34 26.20
CA VAL A 460 -17.56 -2.61 25.90
C VAL A 460 -16.60 -3.47 25.09
N GLY A 461 -16.56 -4.78 25.34
CA GLY A 461 -15.83 -5.74 24.51
C GLY A 461 -16.31 -5.71 23.05
N SER A 462 -17.61 -5.86 22.81
CA SER A 462 -18.21 -5.81 21.46
C SER A 462 -17.89 -4.51 20.74
N ILE A 463 -18.02 -3.37 21.43
CA ILE A 463 -17.77 -2.04 20.87
C ILE A 463 -16.28 -1.84 20.53
N SER A 464 -15.38 -2.35 21.37
CA SER A 464 -13.93 -2.32 21.08
C SER A 464 -13.57 -3.16 19.85
N ASN A 465 -14.21 -4.33 19.67
CA ASN A 465 -13.97 -5.22 18.53
C ASN A 465 -14.54 -4.65 17.21
N ILE A 466 -15.63 -3.88 17.27
CA ILE A 466 -16.27 -3.24 16.10
C ILE A 466 -15.50 -2.00 15.61
N ALA A 467 -14.71 -1.36 16.48
CA ALA A 467 -13.87 -0.23 16.08
C ALA A 467 -12.83 -0.60 15.00
N ILE A 468 -12.34 -1.85 15.01
CA ILE A 468 -11.29 -2.36 14.12
C ILE A 468 -11.74 -2.41 12.63
N PRO A 469 -12.83 -3.11 12.24
CA PRO A 469 -13.29 -3.13 10.84
C PRO A 469 -13.76 -1.76 10.34
N LEU A 470 -14.26 -0.88 11.22
CA LEU A 470 -14.57 0.50 10.86
C LEU A 470 -13.31 1.31 10.56
N ALA A 471 -12.27 1.22 11.40
CA ALA A 471 -10.98 1.86 11.13
C ALA A 471 -10.38 1.37 9.80
N SER A 472 -10.43 0.06 9.53
CA SER A 472 -10.02 -0.50 8.24
C SER A 472 -10.83 0.04 7.05
N THR A 473 -12.14 0.25 7.22
CA THR A 473 -12.99 0.86 6.18
C THR A 473 -12.54 2.31 5.88
N PHE A 474 -12.24 3.09 6.92
CA PHE A 474 -11.73 4.46 6.75
C PHE A 474 -10.32 4.48 6.16
N THR A 475 -9.42 3.58 6.58
CA THR A 475 -8.09 3.39 5.97
C THR A 475 -8.21 3.16 4.46
N LYS A 476 -9.05 2.22 4.02
CA LYS A 476 -9.22 1.93 2.58
C LYS A 476 -9.73 3.17 1.81
N ASN A 477 -10.70 3.89 2.36
CA ASN A 477 -11.30 5.06 1.72
C ASN A 477 -10.34 6.27 1.66
N VAL A 478 -9.45 6.45 2.64
CA VAL A 478 -8.40 7.46 2.58
C VAL A 478 -7.32 7.04 1.58
N ASN A 479 -6.79 5.82 1.71
CA ASN A 479 -5.67 5.33 0.91
C ASN A 479 -5.99 5.20 -0.59
N SER A 480 -7.26 5.03 -0.99
CA SER A 480 -7.66 4.97 -2.41
C SER A 480 -7.47 6.28 -3.20
N HIS A 481 -6.95 7.35 -2.56
CA HIS A 481 -6.61 8.62 -3.19
C HIS A 481 -5.10 8.79 -3.45
N PHE A 482 -4.28 7.79 -3.13
CA PHE A 482 -2.82 7.81 -3.23
C PHE A 482 -2.30 6.61 -4.03
N ASP A 483 -1.19 6.78 -4.74
CA ASP A 483 -0.58 5.71 -5.55
C ASP A 483 0.26 4.78 -4.64
N VAL A 484 -0.43 3.90 -3.90
CA VAL A 484 0.14 3.01 -2.86
C VAL A 484 -0.31 1.53 -3.00
N THR A 485 -0.54 1.07 -4.23
CA THR A 485 -0.85 -0.33 -4.56
C THR A 485 0.40 -1.22 -4.57
N ASN A 486 0.22 -2.53 -4.71
CA ASN A 486 1.34 -3.49 -4.76
C ASN A 486 2.31 -3.18 -5.91
N ALA A 487 1.82 -2.76 -7.08
CA ALA A 487 2.65 -2.43 -8.23
C ALA A 487 3.49 -1.16 -7.97
N ASP A 488 2.87 -0.14 -7.37
CA ASP A 488 3.53 1.11 -7.01
C ASP A 488 4.67 0.86 -6.01
N ILE A 489 4.44 0.02 -4.99
CA ILE A 489 5.46 -0.35 -3.99
C ILE A 489 6.61 -1.14 -4.62
N VAL A 490 6.35 -1.96 -5.65
CA VAL A 490 7.39 -2.68 -6.41
C VAL A 490 8.17 -1.77 -7.36
N GLU A 491 7.55 -0.72 -7.92
CA GLU A 491 8.25 0.33 -8.69
C GLU A 491 9.26 1.09 -7.80
N ASP A 492 8.93 1.26 -6.51
CA ASP A 492 9.77 1.93 -5.49
C ASP A 492 10.24 3.35 -5.90
N SER A 493 9.46 4.01 -6.76
CA SER A 493 9.82 5.31 -7.29
C SER A 493 9.74 6.41 -6.23
N HIS A 494 10.48 7.49 -6.45
CA HIS A 494 10.48 8.64 -5.55
C HIS A 494 9.10 9.33 -5.44
N HIS A 495 8.19 9.10 -6.39
CA HIS A 495 6.77 9.47 -6.27
C HIS A 495 6.09 8.62 -5.19
N VAL A 496 6.13 7.29 -5.35
CA VAL A 496 5.50 6.34 -4.41
C VAL A 496 6.06 6.48 -2.99
N ARG A 497 7.37 6.71 -2.82
CA ARG A 497 7.97 6.98 -1.49
C ARG A 497 7.38 8.23 -0.83
N TRP A 498 6.93 9.24 -1.60
CA TRP A 498 6.17 10.40 -1.08
C TRP A 498 4.69 10.07 -0.82
N GLU A 499 4.02 9.36 -1.71
CA GLU A 499 2.61 8.91 -1.53
C GLU A 499 2.45 8.08 -0.24
N VAL A 500 3.33 7.10 -0.04
CA VAL A 500 3.44 6.32 1.20
C VAL A 500 3.75 7.22 2.40
N THR A 501 4.60 8.24 2.24
CA THR A 501 4.89 9.21 3.31
C THR A 501 3.66 10.02 3.70
N TYR A 502 2.83 10.47 2.76
CA TYR A 502 1.58 11.19 3.06
C TYR A 502 0.59 10.29 3.80
N VAL A 503 0.40 9.07 3.31
CA VAL A 503 -0.44 8.03 3.91
C VAL A 503 0.01 7.68 5.34
N LEU A 504 1.32 7.56 5.58
CA LEU A 504 1.91 7.37 6.91
C LEU A 504 1.67 8.58 7.83
N VAL A 505 1.89 9.81 7.35
CA VAL A 505 1.65 11.03 8.13
C VAL A 505 0.17 11.14 8.54
N ILE A 506 -0.77 10.78 7.67
CA ILE A 506 -2.20 10.74 8.00
C ILE A 506 -2.47 9.69 9.09
N ARG A 507 -1.97 8.46 8.94
CA ARG A 507 -2.09 7.38 9.94
C ARG A 507 -1.63 7.85 11.32
N TYR A 508 -0.37 8.28 11.45
CA TYR A 508 0.16 8.67 12.77
C TYR A 508 -0.52 9.92 13.36
N THR A 509 -1.00 10.84 12.51
CA THR A 509 -1.82 11.98 12.96
C THR A 509 -3.15 11.52 13.54
N LEU A 510 -3.81 10.53 12.93
CA LEU A 510 -5.06 9.95 13.43
C LEU A 510 -4.85 9.14 14.72
N ASN A 511 -3.80 8.33 14.79
CA ASN A 511 -3.44 7.58 16.01
C ASN A 511 -3.21 8.54 17.20
N LEU A 512 -2.48 9.65 16.99
CA LEU A 512 -2.29 10.68 18.01
C LEU A 512 -3.57 11.48 18.30
N ALA A 513 -4.46 11.68 17.32
CA ALA A 513 -5.77 12.28 17.54
C ALA A 513 -6.68 11.42 18.44
N GLY A 514 -6.42 10.12 18.57
CA GLY A 514 -7.06 9.26 19.58
C GLY A 514 -6.91 9.81 21.01
N LEU A 515 -5.81 10.50 21.32
CA LEU A 515 -5.56 11.14 22.61
C LEU A 515 -6.51 12.30 22.93
N LEU A 516 -7.22 12.86 21.95
CA LEU A 516 -8.27 13.86 22.17
C LEU A 516 -9.47 13.28 22.96
N PHE A 517 -9.70 11.97 22.86
CA PHE A 517 -10.76 11.26 23.59
C PHE A 517 -10.34 10.81 25.00
N LEU A 518 -9.05 10.84 25.31
CA LEU A 518 -8.47 10.43 26.60
C LEU A 518 -9.10 11.10 27.85
N PRO A 519 -9.61 12.36 27.82
CA PRO A 519 -10.32 12.95 28.95
C PRO A 519 -11.63 12.23 29.34
N LEU A 520 -12.17 11.36 28.49
CA LEU A 520 -13.37 10.55 28.76
C LEU A 520 -13.07 9.33 29.64
N LEU A 521 -11.88 8.71 29.51
CA LEU A 521 -11.45 7.62 30.38
C LEU A 521 -11.24 8.14 31.82
N PRO A 522 -11.63 7.44 32.90
CA PRO A 522 -11.22 7.80 34.27
C PRO A 522 -9.69 7.72 34.47
N ARG A 523 -9.14 8.42 35.47
CA ARG A 523 -7.70 8.34 35.81
C ARG A 523 -7.36 7.08 36.61
N GLN A 524 -8.30 6.56 37.41
CA GLN A 524 -8.09 5.42 38.31
C GLN A 524 -9.42 4.79 38.76
N LYS A 525 -9.36 3.59 39.36
CA LYS A 525 -10.43 2.92 40.12
C LYS A 525 -11.27 3.88 40.97
N ALA A 526 -10.63 4.61 41.88
CA ALA A 526 -11.29 5.53 42.80
C ALA A 526 -12.09 6.66 42.10
N GLU A 527 -11.57 7.26 41.02
CA GLU A 527 -12.34 8.25 40.23
C GLU A 527 -13.53 7.58 39.51
N THR A 528 -13.36 6.33 39.06
CA THR A 528 -14.44 5.56 38.41
C THR A 528 -15.59 5.31 39.38
N GLN A 529 -15.30 4.90 40.63
CA GLN A 529 -16.33 4.74 41.66
C GLN A 529 -16.95 6.08 42.08
N GLN A 530 -16.17 7.16 42.20
CA GLN A 530 -16.73 8.50 42.45
C GLN A 530 -17.65 8.96 41.32
N LEU A 531 -17.34 8.66 40.05
CA LEU A 531 -18.21 8.92 38.91
C LEU A 531 -19.45 8.01 38.87
N LYS A 532 -19.35 6.77 39.36
CA LYS A 532 -20.49 5.84 39.47
C LYS A 532 -21.48 6.27 40.55
N LEU A 533 -21.00 6.85 41.65
CA LEU A 533 -21.83 7.41 42.72
C LEU A 533 -22.38 8.81 42.40
N ASN A 534 -21.54 9.72 41.89
CA ASN A 534 -21.84 11.16 41.82
C ASN A 534 -21.89 11.74 40.40
N GLY A 535 -21.62 10.94 39.36
CA GLY A 535 -21.45 11.45 37.99
C GLY A 535 -22.75 11.82 37.27
N GLY A 536 -23.90 11.40 37.77
CA GLY A 536 -25.21 11.61 37.16
C GLY A 536 -25.48 10.73 35.93
N SER A 537 -26.65 10.93 35.31
CA SER A 537 -27.10 10.19 34.13
C SER A 537 -27.65 11.11 33.04
N SER A 538 -27.56 10.66 31.77
CA SER A 538 -28.04 11.41 30.60
C SER A 538 -28.71 10.47 29.60
N ARG A 539 -30.03 10.63 29.43
CA ARG A 539 -30.82 9.91 28.41
C ARG A 539 -30.29 10.13 27.01
N PHE A 540 -29.95 11.36 26.66
CA PHE A 540 -29.45 11.71 25.33
C PHE A 540 -28.14 10.99 25.00
N LEU A 541 -27.19 10.95 25.94
CA LEU A 541 -25.89 10.29 25.72
C LEU A 541 -26.00 8.76 25.77
N GLY A 542 -26.94 8.21 26.54
CA GLY A 542 -27.31 6.79 26.47
C GLY A 542 -27.90 6.41 25.10
N ILE A 543 -28.83 7.23 24.55
CA ILE A 543 -29.39 7.02 23.20
C ILE A 543 -28.29 7.10 22.15
N ALA A 544 -27.45 8.13 22.20
CA ALA A 544 -26.33 8.29 21.25
C ALA A 544 -25.38 7.09 21.28
N THR A 545 -25.11 6.54 22.48
CA THR A 545 -24.25 5.36 22.68
C THR A 545 -24.82 4.10 22.03
N LEU A 546 -26.11 3.82 22.21
CA LEU A 546 -26.76 2.72 21.50
C LEU A 546 -26.86 2.98 19.98
N ALA A 547 -27.07 4.24 19.57
CA ALA A 547 -27.20 4.60 18.16
C ALA A 547 -25.91 4.36 17.36
N TYR A 548 -24.75 4.86 17.83
CA TYR A 548 -23.50 4.57 17.10
C TYR A 548 -23.12 3.08 17.18
N PHE A 549 -23.34 2.39 18.31
CA PHE A 549 -23.10 0.95 18.39
C PHE A 549 -23.96 0.16 17.38
N ALA A 550 -25.26 0.43 17.30
CA ALA A 550 -26.17 -0.25 16.39
C ALA A 550 -25.85 0.03 14.91
N LEU A 551 -25.55 1.29 14.57
CA LEU A 551 -25.11 1.68 13.22
C LEU A 551 -23.79 1.00 12.85
N SER A 552 -22.85 0.91 13.79
CA SER A 552 -21.51 0.32 13.59
C SER A 552 -21.55 -1.19 13.45
N LEU A 553 -22.37 -1.88 14.27
CA LEU A 553 -22.62 -3.31 14.15
C LEU A 553 -23.32 -3.61 12.82
N GLY A 554 -24.35 -2.83 12.46
CA GLY A 554 -25.06 -2.95 11.19
C GLY A 554 -24.13 -2.73 9.98
N TRP A 555 -23.30 -1.70 10.02
CA TRP A 555 -22.29 -1.42 8.99
C TRP A 555 -21.25 -2.54 8.87
N THR A 556 -20.70 -3.01 10.00
CA THR A 556 -19.71 -4.09 10.02
C THR A 556 -20.29 -5.39 9.46
N VAL A 557 -21.51 -5.75 9.87
CA VAL A 557 -22.22 -6.92 9.33
C VAL A 557 -22.52 -6.72 7.83
N MET A 558 -22.95 -5.53 7.41
CA MET A 558 -23.20 -5.21 5.99
C MET A 558 -21.93 -5.34 5.14
N VAL A 559 -20.81 -4.73 5.55
CA VAL A 559 -19.53 -4.78 4.82
C VAL A 559 -19.01 -6.21 4.73
N ASN A 560 -19.04 -6.95 5.85
CA ASN A 560 -18.59 -8.35 5.88
C ASN A 560 -19.48 -9.27 5.02
N ILE A 561 -20.80 -9.03 4.96
CA ILE A 561 -21.70 -9.75 4.06
C ILE A 561 -21.44 -9.35 2.60
N MET A 562 -21.20 -8.06 2.32
CA MET A 562 -20.92 -7.60 0.96
C MET A 562 -19.61 -8.15 0.40
N SER A 563 -18.57 -8.34 1.23
CA SER A 563 -17.31 -8.95 0.81
C SER A 563 -17.42 -10.47 0.54
N ILE A 564 -18.41 -11.15 1.14
CA ILE A 564 -18.66 -12.59 0.92
C ILE A 564 -19.39 -12.84 -0.40
N TYR A 565 -20.31 -11.97 -0.81
CA TYR A 565 -21.05 -12.14 -2.06
C TYR A 565 -20.29 -11.55 -3.27
N PRO A 566 -19.98 -12.35 -4.32
CA PRO A 566 -19.29 -11.85 -5.52
C PRO A 566 -19.98 -10.66 -6.20
N THR A 567 -21.31 -10.56 -6.11
CA THR A 567 -22.07 -9.44 -6.67
C THR A 567 -21.86 -8.09 -5.97
N THR A 568 -21.16 -8.06 -4.84
CA THR A 568 -20.96 -6.87 -3.99
C THR A 568 -19.53 -6.68 -3.48
N SER A 569 -18.67 -7.70 -3.56
CA SER A 569 -17.28 -7.64 -3.08
C SER A 569 -16.44 -6.60 -3.83
N CYS A 570 -16.71 -6.41 -5.13
CA CYS A 570 -16.07 -5.39 -5.97
C CYS A 570 -16.52 -3.94 -5.69
N LEU A 571 -17.42 -3.69 -4.73
CA LEU A 571 -17.80 -2.32 -4.37
C LEU A 571 -16.70 -1.66 -3.51
N PRO A 572 -16.39 -0.35 -3.69
CA PRO A 572 -15.40 0.34 -2.86
C PRO A 572 -15.69 0.29 -1.34
N ILE A 573 -16.97 0.24 -0.97
CA ILE A 573 -17.44 0.08 0.42
C ILE A 573 -17.17 -1.32 1.00
N ALA A 574 -17.04 -2.35 0.17
CA ALA A 574 -16.55 -3.68 0.55
C ALA A 574 -15.01 -3.80 0.46
N GLY A 575 -14.37 -2.84 -0.21
CA GLY A 575 -12.93 -2.77 -0.43
C GLY A 575 -12.46 -3.22 -1.82
N GLY A 576 -13.35 -3.29 -2.81
CA GLY A 576 -12.98 -3.44 -4.22
C GLY A 576 -12.26 -2.20 -4.79
N PRO A 577 -11.49 -2.34 -5.88
CA PRO A 577 -10.67 -1.26 -6.44
C PRO A 577 -11.52 -0.11 -7.02
N VAL A 578 -11.09 1.13 -6.77
CA VAL A 578 -11.71 2.34 -7.34
C VAL A 578 -11.04 2.66 -8.66
N HIS A 579 -11.59 2.18 -9.78
CA HIS A 579 -11.09 2.55 -11.10
C HIS A 579 -11.58 3.94 -11.53
N LYS A 580 -10.70 4.69 -12.22
CA LYS A 580 -10.90 6.09 -12.64
C LYS A 580 -12.10 6.28 -13.62
N ALA A 581 -12.69 5.20 -14.12
CA ALA A 581 -13.89 5.19 -14.95
C ALA A 581 -15.14 5.80 -14.27
N ASP A 582 -15.26 5.71 -12.93
CA ASP A 582 -16.43 6.26 -12.22
C ASP A 582 -16.56 7.79 -12.38
N ALA A 583 -15.46 8.51 -12.60
CA ALA A 583 -15.48 9.95 -12.86
C ALA A 583 -16.11 10.29 -14.24
N PHE A 584 -15.94 9.43 -15.25
CA PHE A 584 -16.56 9.60 -16.57
C PHE A 584 -18.06 9.32 -16.52
N VAL A 585 -18.46 8.27 -15.79
CA VAL A 585 -19.86 7.98 -15.47
C VAL A 585 -20.51 9.16 -14.76
N GLN A 586 -19.80 9.80 -13.82
CA GLN A 586 -20.28 10.96 -13.07
C GLN A 586 -20.48 12.22 -13.95
N ALA A 587 -19.67 12.41 -15.00
CA ALA A 587 -19.89 13.47 -16.00
C ALA A 587 -21.16 13.25 -16.86
N ILE A 588 -21.53 11.99 -17.13
CA ILE A 588 -22.78 11.64 -17.83
C ILE A 588 -24.00 11.84 -16.91
N PHE A 589 -23.84 11.70 -15.59
CA PHE A 589 -24.94 11.92 -14.63
C PHE A 589 -25.50 13.36 -14.65
N GLU A 590 -24.65 14.37 -14.85
CA GLU A 590 -25.02 15.79 -14.74
C GLU A 590 -25.73 16.36 -15.98
N THR A 591 -25.59 15.74 -17.15
CA THR A 591 -26.00 16.34 -18.44
C THR A 591 -27.42 16.01 -18.92
N THR A 592 -28.15 15.11 -18.25
CA THR A 592 -29.50 14.66 -18.71
C THR A 592 -30.56 14.59 -17.59
N PRO A 593 -31.46 15.58 -17.44
CA PRO A 593 -32.59 15.49 -16.51
C PRO A 593 -33.74 14.64 -17.11
N GLY A 594 -34.29 13.68 -16.35
CA GLY A 594 -35.45 12.88 -16.79
C GLY A 594 -35.63 11.54 -16.09
N CYS A 595 -35.00 10.48 -16.61
CA CYS A 595 -35.44 9.09 -16.38
C CYS A 595 -34.61 8.33 -15.32
N THR A 596 -34.98 8.45 -14.04
CA THR A 596 -34.25 7.83 -12.91
C THR A 596 -34.19 6.30 -12.95
N PHE A 597 -35.25 5.62 -13.40
CA PHE A 597 -35.30 4.14 -13.37
C PHE A 597 -34.43 3.48 -14.45
N GLN A 598 -34.42 4.03 -15.68
CA GLN A 598 -33.56 3.55 -16.77
C GLN A 598 -32.08 3.83 -16.50
N LYS A 599 -31.74 4.96 -15.86
CA LYS A 599 -30.36 5.31 -15.49
C LYS A 599 -29.70 4.26 -14.58
N ALA A 600 -30.40 3.80 -13.54
CA ALA A 600 -29.90 2.80 -12.59
C ALA A 600 -29.57 1.44 -13.23
N LEU A 601 -30.09 1.20 -14.45
CA LEU A 601 -30.06 -0.08 -15.13
C LEU A 601 -28.90 -0.21 -16.12
N VAL A 602 -28.72 0.78 -17.00
CA VAL A 602 -27.56 0.85 -17.92
C VAL A 602 -26.26 0.91 -17.12
N HIS A 603 -26.27 1.70 -16.03
CA HIS A 603 -25.21 1.79 -15.02
C HIS A 603 -24.88 0.44 -14.35
N ARG A 604 -25.85 -0.49 -14.29
CA ARG A 604 -25.65 -1.83 -13.71
C ARG A 604 -25.03 -2.80 -14.72
N ALA A 605 -25.40 -2.71 -16.00
CA ALA A 605 -24.81 -3.53 -17.05
C ALA A 605 -23.32 -3.17 -17.28
N LEU A 606 -23.02 -1.89 -17.50
CA LEU A 606 -21.67 -1.42 -17.79
C LEU A 606 -20.69 -1.68 -16.62
N ARG A 607 -21.14 -1.54 -15.36
CA ARG A 607 -20.32 -1.88 -14.18
C ARG A 607 -20.06 -3.39 -13.99
N CYS A 608 -20.89 -4.27 -14.53
CA CYS A 608 -20.59 -5.71 -14.52
C CYS A 608 -19.50 -6.05 -15.56
N ILE A 609 -19.59 -5.46 -16.75
CA ILE A 609 -18.62 -5.62 -17.85
C ILE A 609 -17.26 -5.03 -17.46
N SER A 610 -17.23 -3.80 -16.95
CA SER A 610 -16.00 -3.11 -16.52
C SER A 610 -15.24 -3.79 -15.37
N ASN A 611 -15.83 -4.77 -14.69
CA ASN A 611 -15.23 -5.45 -13.52
C ASN A 611 -14.69 -6.86 -13.86
N GLY A 612 -14.60 -7.23 -15.14
CA GLY A 612 -13.95 -8.47 -15.58
C GLY A 612 -14.70 -9.77 -15.24
N TYR A 613 -15.96 -9.69 -14.80
CA TYR A 613 -16.74 -10.89 -14.47
C TYR A 613 -17.04 -11.71 -15.72
N SER A 614 -16.71 -13.01 -15.68
CA SER A 614 -17.15 -13.96 -16.70
C SER A 614 -18.70 -13.95 -16.79
N PRO A 615 -19.29 -13.62 -17.94
CA PRO A 615 -20.75 -13.52 -18.09
C PRO A 615 -21.48 -14.85 -17.92
N HIS A 616 -20.76 -15.97 -17.83
CA HIS A 616 -21.29 -17.27 -17.40
C HIS A 616 -21.93 -17.22 -16.00
N HIS A 617 -21.53 -16.28 -15.13
CA HIS A 617 -22.20 -15.98 -13.85
C HIS A 617 -23.52 -15.20 -14.00
N ILE A 618 -23.69 -14.39 -15.06
CA ILE A 618 -24.89 -13.57 -15.28
C ILE A 618 -26.08 -14.44 -15.72
N MET A 619 -25.82 -15.51 -16.48
CA MET A 619 -26.87 -16.36 -17.09
C MET A 619 -27.76 -17.13 -16.09
N GLN A 620 -27.43 -17.20 -14.80
CA GLN A 620 -28.23 -17.96 -13.83
C GLN A 620 -29.49 -17.21 -13.30
N GLN A 621 -29.60 -15.88 -13.45
CA GLN A 621 -30.76 -15.11 -12.94
C GLN A 621 -31.84 -14.83 -14.00
N ARG A 622 -32.52 -15.90 -14.46
CA ARG A 622 -33.51 -15.86 -15.57
C ARG A 622 -34.65 -14.84 -15.43
N SER A 623 -35.11 -14.49 -14.23
CA SER A 623 -36.37 -13.74 -14.04
C SER A 623 -36.29 -12.23 -14.25
N VAL A 624 -35.09 -11.63 -14.33
CA VAL A 624 -34.91 -10.17 -14.51
C VAL A 624 -34.73 -9.80 -15.99
N HIS A 625 -34.34 -10.78 -16.81
CA HIS A 625 -33.90 -10.60 -18.20
C HIS A 625 -35.04 -10.17 -19.14
N ASP A 626 -36.13 -10.95 -19.19
CA ASP A 626 -37.21 -10.78 -20.17
C ASP A 626 -37.98 -9.45 -20.01
N ALA A 627 -38.19 -9.01 -18.76
CA ALA A 627 -38.84 -7.73 -18.44
C ALA A 627 -38.01 -6.50 -18.88
N LEU A 628 -36.71 -6.71 -19.12
CA LEU A 628 -35.75 -5.66 -19.45
C LEU A 628 -35.67 -5.40 -20.95
N VAL A 629 -35.48 -6.47 -21.71
CA VAL A 629 -35.31 -6.46 -23.17
C VAL A 629 -36.56 -5.87 -23.84
N CYS A 630 -37.74 -6.29 -23.37
CA CYS A 630 -39.04 -5.86 -23.90
C CYS A 630 -39.32 -4.34 -23.73
N HIS A 631 -38.62 -3.64 -22.83
CA HIS A 631 -38.82 -2.21 -22.61
C HIS A 631 -37.84 -1.35 -23.42
N LEU A 632 -36.56 -1.74 -23.48
CA LEU A 632 -35.54 -1.03 -24.28
C LEU A 632 -35.85 -1.05 -25.78
N GLN A 633 -36.29 -2.20 -26.31
CA GLN A 633 -36.66 -2.40 -27.71
C GLN A 633 -37.77 -1.45 -28.22
N HIS A 634 -38.57 -0.87 -27.32
CA HIS A 634 -39.64 0.09 -27.65
C HIS A 634 -39.30 1.56 -27.36
N THR A 635 -38.16 1.87 -26.73
CA THR A 635 -37.84 3.23 -26.25
C THR A 635 -36.61 3.90 -26.87
N MET A 636 -35.78 3.17 -27.63
CA MET A 636 -34.54 3.71 -28.20
C MET A 636 -34.42 3.44 -29.71
N PRO A 637 -34.79 4.41 -30.57
CA PRO A 637 -34.60 4.34 -32.03
C PRO A 637 -33.13 4.09 -32.43
N ILE A 638 -32.92 3.42 -33.57
CA ILE A 638 -31.58 3.00 -34.04
C ILE A 638 -30.69 4.22 -34.34
N GLU A 639 -31.27 5.33 -34.82
CA GLU A 639 -30.55 6.56 -35.15
C GLU A 639 -29.80 7.15 -33.94
N LEU A 640 -30.32 6.95 -32.72
CA LEU A 640 -29.68 7.40 -31.48
C LEU A 640 -28.49 6.55 -31.05
N TRP A 641 -28.39 5.29 -31.51
CA TRP A 641 -27.21 4.46 -31.25
C TRP A 641 -26.01 4.96 -32.05
N ASP A 642 -26.19 5.18 -33.35
CA ASP A 642 -25.14 5.63 -34.28
C ASP A 642 -24.55 7.00 -33.91
N GLU A 643 -25.40 7.93 -33.45
CA GLU A 643 -24.98 9.30 -33.14
C GLU A 643 -24.39 9.45 -31.73
N HIS A 644 -24.93 8.75 -30.71
CA HIS A 644 -24.60 9.00 -29.30
C HIS A 644 -23.90 7.84 -28.57
N VAL A 645 -23.96 6.60 -29.07
CA VAL A 645 -23.44 5.42 -28.35
C VAL A 645 -22.21 4.82 -29.04
N ILE A 646 -22.25 4.68 -30.37
CA ILE A 646 -21.12 4.16 -31.18
C ILE A 646 -19.77 4.86 -30.90
N PRO A 647 -19.68 6.20 -30.76
CA PRO A 647 -18.38 6.86 -30.61
C PRO A 647 -17.61 6.49 -29.33
N PHE A 648 -18.25 5.81 -28.37
CA PHE A 648 -17.71 5.51 -27.05
C PHE A 648 -17.67 4.02 -26.71
N LEU A 649 -18.21 3.14 -27.55
CA LEU A 649 -18.11 1.68 -27.36
C LEU A 649 -16.80 1.16 -27.93
N THR A 650 -15.98 0.52 -27.09
CA THR A 650 -14.94 -0.40 -27.57
C THR A 650 -15.57 -1.66 -28.18
N LEU A 651 -14.80 -2.39 -28.98
CA LEU A 651 -15.20 -3.70 -29.51
C LEU A 651 -15.53 -4.70 -28.38
N ASN A 652 -14.89 -4.54 -27.21
CA ASN A 652 -15.09 -5.33 -26.00
C ASN A 652 -16.51 -5.14 -25.43
N GLU A 653 -16.91 -3.88 -25.30
CA GLU A 653 -18.23 -3.48 -24.80
C GLU A 653 -19.33 -3.78 -25.82
N ALA A 654 -19.04 -3.71 -27.13
CA ALA A 654 -19.97 -4.10 -28.18
C ALA A 654 -20.28 -5.61 -28.16
N VAL A 655 -19.24 -6.46 -28.07
CA VAL A 655 -19.38 -7.93 -27.98
C VAL A 655 -20.16 -8.32 -26.71
N THR A 656 -19.80 -7.77 -25.56
CA THR A 656 -20.49 -8.07 -24.30
C THR A 656 -21.92 -7.49 -24.25
N LEU A 657 -22.22 -6.39 -24.97
CA LEU A 657 -23.60 -5.93 -25.14
C LEU A 657 -24.44 -6.90 -25.99
N ALA A 658 -23.87 -7.44 -27.08
CA ALA A 658 -24.54 -8.41 -27.95
C ALA A 658 -24.98 -9.69 -27.21
N GLU A 659 -24.30 -10.04 -26.12
CA GLU A 659 -24.62 -11.21 -25.28
C GLU A 659 -25.80 -10.96 -24.32
N LEU A 660 -26.14 -9.71 -24.05
CA LEU A 660 -27.19 -9.35 -23.09
C LEU A 660 -28.61 -9.65 -23.60
N SER A 661 -28.83 -9.75 -24.91
CA SER A 661 -30.06 -10.28 -25.50
C SER A 661 -29.94 -10.45 -27.01
N ARG A 662 -30.83 -11.25 -27.61
CA ARG A 662 -30.93 -11.35 -29.08
C ARG A 662 -31.18 -10.00 -29.77
N PHE A 663 -31.94 -9.10 -29.15
CA PHE A 663 -32.15 -7.75 -29.69
C PHE A 663 -30.83 -6.96 -29.76
N PHE A 664 -29.99 -7.02 -28.73
CA PHE A 664 -28.67 -6.37 -28.76
C PHE A 664 -27.70 -7.09 -29.69
N TYR A 665 -27.79 -8.42 -29.80
CA TYR A 665 -27.03 -9.20 -30.79
C TYR A 665 -27.28 -8.71 -32.21
N ASP A 666 -28.56 -8.66 -32.60
CA ASP A 666 -28.99 -8.26 -33.95
C ASP A 666 -28.58 -6.79 -34.22
N VAL A 667 -28.79 -5.88 -33.26
CA VAL A 667 -28.38 -4.46 -33.37
C VAL A 667 -26.86 -4.29 -33.53
N VAL A 668 -26.05 -5.00 -32.74
CA VAL A 668 -24.58 -4.88 -32.75
C VAL A 668 -23.95 -5.49 -34.01
N HIS A 669 -24.48 -6.61 -34.51
CA HIS A 669 -23.92 -7.28 -35.70
C HIS A 669 -24.45 -6.68 -37.01
N GLU A 670 -25.75 -6.35 -37.11
CA GLU A 670 -26.40 -6.02 -38.40
C GLU A 670 -26.68 -4.52 -38.62
N HIS A 671 -26.70 -3.68 -37.57
CA HIS A 671 -27.20 -2.29 -37.70
C HIS A 671 -26.19 -1.21 -37.29
N ILE A 672 -25.29 -1.49 -36.36
CA ILE A 672 -24.27 -0.56 -35.84
C ILE A 672 -23.02 -0.52 -36.74
N GLN A 673 -22.43 0.66 -37.00
CA GLN A 673 -21.10 0.78 -37.63
C GLN A 673 -19.97 1.04 -36.63
N LEU A 674 -19.23 -0.01 -36.26
CA LEU A 674 -18.07 0.11 -35.36
C LEU A 674 -16.93 0.89 -36.03
N ARG A 675 -16.51 1.98 -35.37
CA ARG A 675 -15.41 2.87 -35.83
C ARG A 675 -14.06 2.56 -35.19
N ALA A 676 -14.05 1.80 -34.10
CA ALA A 676 -12.85 1.39 -33.40
C ALA A 676 -12.01 0.41 -34.26
N GLU A 677 -10.70 0.49 -34.10
CA GLU A 677 -9.76 -0.45 -34.70
C GLU A 677 -9.87 -1.83 -34.03
N ALA A 678 -10.06 -2.86 -34.85
CA ALA A 678 -10.12 -4.24 -34.38
C ALA A 678 -8.79 -4.93 -34.70
N SER A 679 -7.91 -5.06 -33.71
CA SER A 679 -6.70 -5.88 -33.83
C SER A 679 -7.03 -7.35 -33.55
N LEU A 680 -6.71 -8.24 -34.48
CA LEU A 680 -7.05 -9.67 -34.44
C LEU A 680 -5.79 -10.53 -34.45
N VAL A 681 -5.65 -11.39 -33.44
CA VAL A 681 -4.63 -12.45 -33.41
C VAL A 681 -5.37 -13.79 -33.44
N CYS A 682 -5.27 -14.51 -34.56
CA CYS A 682 -5.97 -15.79 -34.79
C CYS A 682 -5.48 -16.50 -36.07
N SER A 683 -6.04 -17.68 -36.38
CA SER A 683 -5.80 -18.34 -37.66
C SER A 683 -6.51 -17.63 -38.83
N VAL A 684 -5.98 -17.79 -40.05
CA VAL A 684 -6.61 -17.22 -41.27
C VAL A 684 -8.04 -17.74 -41.49
N THR A 685 -8.36 -18.95 -41.02
CA THR A 685 -9.73 -19.50 -41.10
C THR A 685 -10.67 -18.77 -40.14
N GLU A 686 -10.23 -18.47 -38.91
CA GLU A 686 -11.06 -17.71 -37.96
C GLU A 686 -11.24 -16.26 -38.39
N LEU A 687 -10.19 -15.60 -38.91
CA LEU A 687 -10.29 -14.26 -39.49
C LEU A 687 -11.43 -14.16 -40.52
N ILE A 688 -11.51 -15.12 -41.45
CA ILE A 688 -12.55 -15.12 -42.49
C ILE A 688 -13.94 -15.39 -41.89
N ARG A 689 -14.07 -16.21 -40.83
CA ARG A 689 -15.34 -16.35 -40.10
C ARG A 689 -15.75 -15.06 -39.39
N VAL A 690 -14.82 -14.39 -38.73
CA VAL A 690 -15.06 -13.11 -38.02
C VAL A 690 -15.51 -12.04 -39.02
N LEU A 691 -14.78 -11.85 -40.13
CA LEU A 691 -15.16 -10.88 -41.17
C LEU A 691 -16.50 -11.21 -41.84
N HIS A 692 -16.81 -12.49 -42.06
CA HIS A 692 -18.11 -12.91 -42.60
C HIS A 692 -19.28 -12.68 -41.63
N LYS A 693 -19.04 -12.79 -40.31
CA LYS A 693 -20.05 -12.56 -39.26
C LYS A 693 -20.22 -11.08 -38.91
N TRP A 694 -19.15 -10.29 -38.99
CA TRP A 694 -19.10 -8.87 -38.64
C TRP A 694 -18.87 -8.01 -39.89
N HIS A 695 -19.87 -7.96 -40.76
CA HIS A 695 -19.85 -7.19 -42.01
C HIS A 695 -19.77 -5.66 -41.80
N ASN A 696 -19.85 -5.19 -40.55
CA ASN A 696 -19.83 -3.80 -40.14
C ASN A 696 -18.45 -3.30 -39.66
N LEU A 697 -17.47 -4.19 -39.44
CA LEU A 697 -16.12 -3.79 -39.03
C LEU A 697 -15.37 -3.04 -40.14
N ARG A 698 -14.67 -1.97 -39.76
CA ARG A 698 -13.80 -1.17 -40.62
C ARG A 698 -12.48 -0.90 -39.88
N ASN A 699 -11.34 -0.93 -40.57
CA ASN A 699 -9.99 -0.74 -40.01
C ASN A 699 -9.49 -1.89 -39.11
N VAL A 700 -9.65 -3.14 -39.59
CA VAL A 700 -9.09 -4.33 -38.96
C VAL A 700 -7.57 -4.35 -39.14
N ALA A 701 -6.87 -4.77 -38.07
CA ALA A 701 -5.47 -5.20 -38.09
C ALA A 701 -5.41 -6.71 -37.80
N PHE A 702 -4.47 -7.44 -38.40
CA PHE A 702 -4.39 -8.90 -38.26
C PHE A 702 -2.96 -9.41 -38.05
N GLN A 703 -2.79 -10.39 -37.17
CA GLN A 703 -1.57 -11.18 -37.01
C GLN A 703 -1.91 -12.68 -37.09
N PRO A 704 -1.30 -13.45 -38.02
CA PRO A 704 -1.64 -14.85 -38.22
C PRO A 704 -0.96 -15.78 -37.20
N VAL A 705 -1.76 -16.64 -36.58
CA VAL A 705 -1.28 -17.78 -35.78
C VAL A 705 -1.19 -19.03 -36.67
N GLY A 706 -0.15 -19.85 -36.47
CA GLY A 706 0.03 -21.11 -37.18
C GLY A 706 -0.94 -22.19 -36.70
N GLY A 707 -1.69 -22.81 -37.61
CA GLY A 707 -2.67 -23.85 -37.28
C GLY A 707 -2.28 -25.23 -37.79
N ASP A 708 -2.38 -26.25 -36.93
CA ASP A 708 -2.21 -27.66 -37.28
C ASP A 708 -3.55 -28.26 -37.79
N PRO A 709 -3.57 -29.14 -38.82
CA PRO A 709 -4.80 -29.38 -39.58
C PRO A 709 -5.48 -30.76 -39.40
N GLU A 710 -5.76 -31.26 -38.18
CA GLU A 710 -6.58 -32.49 -38.03
C GLU A 710 -7.32 -32.67 -36.68
N GLY A 711 -8.68 -32.79 -36.71
CA GLY A 711 -9.56 -33.23 -35.61
C GLY A 711 -9.85 -32.22 -34.48
N ASP A 712 -11.02 -32.15 -33.84
CA ASP A 712 -12.33 -32.82 -34.04
C ASP A 712 -13.47 -31.80 -33.75
N GLY A 713 -14.64 -31.99 -34.35
CA GLY A 713 -15.69 -30.97 -34.44
C GLY A 713 -16.59 -30.83 -33.20
N ARG A 714 -16.42 -29.76 -32.41
CA ARG A 714 -17.40 -29.36 -31.38
C ARG A 714 -17.83 -27.89 -31.51
N ARG A 715 -19.16 -27.73 -31.54
CA ARG A 715 -19.97 -26.54 -31.80
C ARG A 715 -19.37 -25.18 -31.38
N GLU A 716 -19.38 -24.30 -32.36
CA GLU A 716 -19.16 -22.86 -32.29
C GLU A 716 -19.93 -22.20 -31.12
N ASN A 717 -19.23 -21.36 -30.36
CA ASN A 717 -19.80 -20.22 -29.63
C ASN A 717 -18.84 -19.04 -29.86
N ILE A 718 -19.32 -17.96 -30.44
CA ILE A 718 -18.48 -16.91 -31.03
C ILE A 718 -18.43 -15.70 -30.10
N HIS A 719 -17.97 -15.95 -28.87
CA HIS A 719 -17.98 -15.02 -27.75
C HIS A 719 -16.71 -15.17 -26.90
N TYR A 720 -16.13 -14.03 -26.54
CA TYR A 720 -14.79 -13.84 -25.93
C TYR A 720 -13.61 -14.22 -26.87
N SER A 721 -12.47 -13.52 -26.85
CA SER A 721 -12.03 -12.45 -25.93
C SER A 721 -11.75 -11.12 -26.66
N VAL A 722 -11.76 -10.01 -25.92
CA VAL A 722 -11.21 -8.72 -26.38
C VAL A 722 -10.36 -8.16 -25.24
N ASN A 723 -9.22 -7.55 -25.53
CA ASN A 723 -8.34 -6.99 -24.50
C ASN A 723 -8.76 -5.58 -24.05
N ALA A 724 -8.07 -5.03 -23.05
CA ALA A 724 -8.35 -3.70 -22.49
C ALA A 724 -8.04 -2.52 -23.44
N SER A 725 -7.43 -2.77 -24.62
CA SER A 725 -7.20 -1.78 -25.67
C SER A 725 -8.01 -2.03 -26.96
N GLY A 726 -8.97 -2.95 -26.94
CA GLY A 726 -9.98 -3.13 -27.99
C GLY A 726 -9.67 -4.17 -29.08
N GLY A 727 -8.56 -4.90 -29.00
CA GLY A 727 -8.23 -5.99 -29.93
C GLY A 727 -8.97 -7.29 -29.58
N LEU A 728 -9.63 -7.92 -30.57
CA LEU A 728 -10.43 -9.14 -30.41
C LEU A 728 -9.56 -10.37 -30.71
N VAL A 729 -9.23 -11.12 -29.67
CA VAL A 729 -8.34 -12.28 -29.72
C VAL A 729 -9.18 -13.56 -29.62
N VAL A 730 -9.09 -14.39 -30.65
CA VAL A 730 -9.64 -15.74 -30.69
C VAL A 730 -8.47 -16.69 -30.82
N ASP A 731 -8.00 -17.19 -29.68
CA ASP A 731 -7.01 -18.26 -29.65
C ASP A 731 -7.51 -19.45 -28.84
N LEU A 732 -7.06 -20.63 -29.24
CA LEU A 732 -7.46 -21.94 -28.73
C LEU A 732 -6.20 -22.69 -28.33
N VAL A 733 -6.05 -22.94 -27.02
CA VAL A 733 -5.04 -23.83 -26.42
C VAL A 733 -3.59 -23.28 -26.42
N ARG A 734 -3.33 -22.27 -25.58
CA ARG A 734 -2.20 -22.18 -24.60
C ARG A 734 -2.23 -20.85 -23.86
N ASN A 735 -1.74 -20.83 -22.62
CA ASN A 735 -1.62 -19.63 -21.79
C ASN A 735 -0.19 -19.56 -21.24
N GLN A 736 0.71 -18.92 -21.99
CA GLN A 736 2.13 -18.75 -21.67
C GLN A 736 2.59 -17.41 -22.28
N PRO A 737 3.34 -16.56 -21.56
CA PRO A 737 4.09 -15.46 -22.17
C PRO A 737 5.11 -15.93 -23.22
N ALA A 738 5.77 -14.98 -23.88
CA ALA A 738 6.90 -15.23 -24.76
C ALA A 738 8.17 -14.64 -24.13
N PRO A 739 9.30 -15.37 -24.09
CA PRO A 739 10.52 -14.90 -23.43
C PRO A 739 11.16 -13.72 -24.16
N GLU A 740 11.96 -12.93 -23.43
CA GLU A 740 12.77 -11.86 -24.03
C GLU A 740 13.76 -12.43 -25.06
N PRO A 741 13.96 -11.76 -26.21
CA PRO A 741 14.87 -12.25 -27.25
C PRO A 741 16.33 -12.01 -26.88
N GLU A 742 17.01 -13.01 -26.32
CA GLU A 742 18.47 -13.02 -26.26
C GLU A 742 19.09 -12.91 -27.67
N PRO A 743 20.23 -12.20 -27.82
CA PRO A 743 20.89 -12.03 -29.12
C PRO A 743 21.47 -13.36 -29.61
N ALA A 744 20.86 -13.93 -30.65
CA ALA A 744 21.13 -15.28 -31.16
C ALA A 744 22.62 -15.55 -31.50
N GLN A 745 23.35 -16.18 -30.56
CA GLN A 745 24.72 -16.64 -30.78
C GLN A 745 24.75 -18.01 -31.48
N GLY A 746 24.58 -17.97 -32.81
CA GLY A 746 25.20 -18.88 -33.77
C GLY A 746 25.00 -20.40 -33.60
N SER A 747 24.16 -20.97 -34.45
CA SER A 747 24.45 -22.28 -35.04
C SER A 747 24.19 -22.26 -36.55
N ILE A 748 25.07 -22.91 -37.31
CA ILE A 748 24.98 -23.02 -38.77
C ILE A 748 24.53 -24.45 -39.09
N GLY A 749 23.41 -24.60 -39.80
CA GLY A 749 22.85 -25.93 -40.11
C GLY A 749 21.82 -25.90 -41.24
N GLY A 750 22.27 -26.05 -42.48
CA GLY A 750 21.40 -26.10 -43.66
C GLY A 750 22.04 -26.90 -44.79
N TYR A 751 21.79 -28.21 -44.80
CA TYR A 751 22.10 -29.14 -45.89
C TYR A 751 21.00 -30.22 -45.94
N THR A 752 20.76 -30.77 -47.12
CA THR A 752 19.78 -31.85 -47.35
C THR A 752 20.41 -32.94 -48.22
N ASP A 753 20.09 -34.20 -47.93
CA ASP A 753 20.35 -35.34 -48.81
C ASP A 753 19.23 -36.39 -48.64
N GLU A 754 19.26 -37.48 -49.42
CA GLU A 754 18.12 -38.39 -49.65
C GLU A 754 17.59 -39.18 -48.42
N ASP A 755 18.25 -39.10 -47.25
CA ASP A 755 17.87 -39.80 -45.99
C ASP A 755 16.72 -39.14 -45.18
N GLY A 756 15.91 -38.27 -45.77
CA GLY A 756 14.56 -37.94 -45.26
C GLY A 756 14.42 -36.79 -44.25
N VAL A 757 15.18 -35.70 -44.42
CA VAL A 757 15.07 -34.48 -43.58
C VAL A 757 13.84 -33.62 -43.94
N ARG A 758 13.25 -32.91 -42.96
CA ARG A 758 12.40 -31.72 -43.18
C ARG A 758 12.99 -30.49 -42.47
N VAL A 759 12.90 -29.35 -43.17
CA VAL A 759 13.31 -28.01 -42.74
C VAL A 759 12.03 -27.19 -42.46
N PRO A 760 11.99 -26.23 -41.51
CA PRO A 760 10.81 -25.38 -41.32
C PRO A 760 10.66 -24.37 -42.46
N THR A 761 9.56 -24.46 -43.23
CA THR A 761 9.43 -23.76 -44.53
C THR A 761 8.28 -22.75 -44.62
N ARG A 762 8.65 -21.46 -44.71
CA ARG A 762 7.98 -20.36 -45.44
C ARG A 762 6.46 -20.18 -45.20
N TYR A 763 6.09 -19.15 -44.43
CA TYR A 763 4.72 -18.63 -44.40
C TYR A 763 4.34 -18.06 -45.77
N ASN A 764 3.36 -18.67 -46.44
CA ASN A 764 2.78 -18.15 -47.67
C ASN A 764 1.35 -17.67 -47.38
N CYS A 765 1.04 -16.40 -47.65
CA CYS A 765 -0.30 -15.84 -47.44
C CYS A 765 -1.36 -16.66 -48.21
N PRO A 766 -2.37 -17.29 -47.54
CA PRO A 766 -3.37 -18.11 -48.21
C PRO A 766 -4.21 -17.32 -49.22
N LYS A 767 -4.59 -17.93 -50.36
CA LYS A 767 -5.32 -17.24 -51.45
C LYS A 767 -6.56 -16.49 -50.96
N VAL A 768 -7.33 -17.05 -50.02
CA VAL A 768 -8.53 -16.42 -49.45
C VAL A 768 -8.21 -15.08 -48.78
N LEU A 769 -7.05 -14.97 -48.10
CA LEU A 769 -6.57 -13.72 -47.51
C LEU A 769 -6.00 -12.76 -48.56
N GLN A 770 -5.31 -13.27 -49.59
CA GLN A 770 -4.90 -12.43 -50.73
C GLN A 770 -6.11 -11.80 -51.42
N ASP A 771 -7.18 -12.55 -51.62
CA ASP A 771 -8.39 -12.09 -52.30
C ASP A 771 -9.19 -11.10 -51.42
N CYS A 772 -9.20 -11.28 -50.09
CA CYS A 772 -9.72 -10.30 -49.13
C CYS A 772 -8.94 -8.96 -49.15
N ILE A 773 -7.61 -9.00 -49.33
CA ILE A 773 -6.77 -7.80 -49.49
C ILE A 773 -6.95 -7.17 -50.90
N ARG A 774 -7.43 -7.94 -51.89
CA ARG A 774 -7.69 -7.49 -53.26
C ARG A 774 -9.10 -6.96 -53.51
N SER A 775 -10.09 -7.23 -52.64
CA SER A 775 -11.39 -6.54 -52.71
C SER A 775 -11.23 -5.04 -52.43
N GLY A 776 -11.69 -4.19 -53.36
CA GLY A 776 -11.37 -2.75 -53.37
C GLY A 776 -12.30 -1.85 -52.56
N ASN A 777 -11.83 -0.62 -52.33
CA ASN A 777 -12.49 0.56 -51.74
C ASN A 777 -13.04 0.45 -50.30
N ASP A 778 -13.75 -0.62 -49.94
CA ASP A 778 -14.25 -0.88 -48.57
C ASP A 778 -13.47 -2.02 -47.89
N ALA A 779 -12.15 -2.09 -48.12
CA ALA A 779 -11.28 -3.10 -47.53
C ALA A 779 -11.32 -3.03 -45.98
N GLN A 780 -11.94 -4.05 -45.36
CA GLN A 780 -12.07 -4.13 -43.90
C GLN A 780 -10.69 -4.26 -43.23
N LEU A 781 -9.84 -5.12 -43.77
CA LEU A 781 -8.45 -5.32 -43.34
C LEU A 781 -7.56 -4.22 -43.94
N LYS A 782 -6.90 -3.45 -43.07
CA LYS A 782 -5.97 -2.38 -43.45
C LYS A 782 -4.54 -2.61 -42.97
N ARG A 783 -4.33 -3.44 -41.95
CA ARG A 783 -2.99 -3.68 -41.39
C ARG A 783 -2.73 -5.15 -41.21
N LEU A 784 -1.51 -5.57 -41.46
CA LEU A 784 -1.07 -6.95 -41.33
C LEU A 784 0.27 -6.97 -40.57
N ASN A 785 0.36 -7.74 -39.48
CA ASN A 785 1.60 -7.94 -38.74
C ASN A 785 2.09 -9.37 -38.98
N LEU A 786 3.28 -9.50 -39.57
CA LEU A 786 4.00 -10.75 -39.83
C LEU A 786 5.34 -10.81 -39.08
N SER A 787 5.57 -9.88 -38.14
CA SER A 787 6.82 -9.76 -37.39
C SER A 787 7.15 -11.04 -36.61
N GLY A 788 8.44 -11.37 -36.54
CA GLY A 788 8.97 -12.59 -35.92
C GLY A 788 8.92 -13.84 -36.82
N ILE A 789 8.26 -13.80 -37.99
CA ILE A 789 8.15 -14.99 -38.86
C ILE A 789 9.46 -15.21 -39.62
N GLY A 790 10.13 -16.34 -39.37
CA GLY A 790 11.46 -16.64 -39.90
C GLY A 790 11.59 -16.55 -41.43
N ASN A 791 10.63 -17.07 -42.19
CA ASN A 791 10.60 -16.94 -43.66
C ASN A 791 9.17 -16.60 -44.15
N VAL A 792 9.03 -15.53 -44.94
CA VAL A 792 7.75 -14.95 -45.40
C VAL A 792 7.70 -14.81 -46.92
N GLY A 793 6.64 -15.32 -47.54
CA GLY A 793 6.30 -15.14 -48.96
C GLY A 793 5.24 -14.06 -49.19
N LEU A 794 5.67 -12.90 -49.71
CA LEU A 794 4.80 -11.79 -50.13
C LEU A 794 4.18 -12.02 -51.52
N PHE A 795 3.11 -11.29 -51.83
CA PHE A 795 2.25 -11.54 -52.97
C PHE A 795 1.71 -10.24 -53.62
N ASP A 796 1.35 -10.33 -54.89
CA ASP A 796 0.78 -9.23 -55.67
C ASP A 796 -0.52 -8.67 -55.04
N GLY A 797 -0.52 -7.37 -54.77
CA GLY A 797 -1.61 -6.62 -54.14
C GLY A 797 -1.45 -6.38 -52.63
N VAL A 798 -0.38 -6.83 -51.98
CA VAL A 798 -0.11 -6.53 -50.54
C VAL A 798 0.00 -5.02 -50.27
N ASN A 799 0.46 -4.23 -51.24
CA ASN A 799 0.51 -2.77 -51.20
C ASN A 799 -0.85 -2.05 -51.15
N ARG A 800 -1.97 -2.78 -51.08
CA ARG A 800 -3.30 -2.22 -50.80
C ARG A 800 -3.57 -2.04 -49.30
N LEU A 801 -2.76 -2.67 -48.45
CA LEU A 801 -2.76 -2.41 -47.01
C LEU A 801 -2.27 -0.97 -46.74
N GLN A 802 -2.70 -0.41 -45.61
CA GLN A 802 -2.12 0.82 -45.08
C GLN A 802 -0.78 0.52 -44.39
N GLU A 803 -0.72 -0.55 -43.58
CA GLU A 803 0.44 -0.88 -42.75
C GLU A 803 0.84 -2.36 -42.89
N LEU A 804 2.14 -2.62 -42.89
CA LEU A 804 2.68 -3.98 -42.84
C LEU A 804 3.87 -4.07 -41.87
N GLY A 805 3.70 -4.86 -40.81
CA GLY A 805 4.79 -5.26 -39.91
C GLY A 805 5.50 -6.51 -40.43
N LEU A 806 6.83 -6.46 -40.51
CA LEU A 806 7.75 -7.53 -40.92
C LEU A 806 8.99 -7.57 -40.00
N SER A 807 8.92 -6.96 -38.81
CA SER A 807 10.06 -6.85 -37.90
C SER A 807 10.66 -8.21 -37.54
N GLY A 808 11.99 -8.32 -37.55
CA GLY A 808 12.72 -9.55 -37.21
C GLY A 808 12.58 -10.71 -38.20
N CYS A 809 11.94 -10.54 -39.35
CA CYS A 809 11.85 -11.60 -40.37
C CYS A 809 13.21 -11.89 -41.00
N SER A 810 13.64 -13.16 -41.01
CA SER A 810 15.02 -13.51 -41.45
C SER A 810 15.17 -13.71 -42.96
N GLN A 811 14.09 -14.10 -43.66
CA GLN A 811 14.03 -14.25 -45.11
C GLN A 811 12.67 -13.75 -45.63
N ILE A 812 12.67 -12.81 -46.57
CA ILE A 812 11.43 -12.25 -47.12
C ILE A 812 11.46 -12.35 -48.65
N ASP A 813 10.64 -13.25 -49.19
CA ASP A 813 10.44 -13.40 -50.63
C ASP A 813 9.40 -12.39 -51.14
N GLY A 814 9.66 -11.78 -52.30
CA GLY A 814 8.68 -10.92 -52.97
C GLY A 814 8.60 -9.47 -52.47
N LEU A 815 9.65 -8.95 -51.82
CA LEU A 815 9.75 -7.56 -51.33
C LEU A 815 9.35 -6.48 -52.35
N HIS A 816 9.51 -6.72 -53.65
CA HIS A 816 9.07 -5.81 -54.71
C HIS A 816 7.56 -5.50 -54.70
N TRP A 817 6.72 -6.37 -54.11
CA TRP A 817 5.28 -6.13 -53.95
C TRP A 817 4.92 -5.07 -52.89
N LEU A 818 5.88 -4.63 -52.08
CA LEU A 818 5.68 -3.56 -51.10
C LEU A 818 5.60 -2.16 -51.75
N ASN A 819 5.98 -2.03 -53.02
CA ASN A 819 6.04 -0.75 -53.71
C ASN A 819 4.66 -0.05 -53.76
N GLY A 820 4.54 1.06 -53.01
CA GLY A 820 3.32 1.86 -52.89
C GLY A 820 2.49 1.61 -51.63
N ILE A 821 2.90 0.70 -50.74
CA ILE A 821 2.29 0.56 -49.42
C ILE A 821 2.61 1.80 -48.56
N ARG A 822 1.68 2.23 -47.70
CA ARG A 822 1.81 3.52 -47.00
C ARG A 822 2.83 3.46 -45.85
N GLU A 823 2.74 2.46 -44.99
CA GLU A 823 3.45 2.38 -43.71
C GLU A 823 4.08 0.98 -43.57
N VAL A 824 5.37 0.88 -43.24
CA VAL A 824 6.11 -0.40 -43.14
C VAL A 824 7.03 -0.40 -41.92
N ASP A 825 7.00 -1.49 -41.15
CA ASP A 825 8.03 -1.83 -40.18
C ASP A 825 8.82 -3.05 -40.68
N LEU A 826 10.11 -2.85 -40.94
CA LEU A 826 11.10 -3.86 -41.32
C LEU A 826 12.27 -3.89 -40.32
N SER A 827 12.08 -3.38 -39.10
CA SER A 827 13.12 -3.36 -38.06
C SER A 827 13.70 -4.76 -37.75
N TYR A 828 14.92 -4.83 -37.23
CA TYR A 828 15.67 -6.06 -36.94
C TYR A 828 15.88 -7.03 -38.14
N CYS A 829 15.51 -6.67 -39.38
CA CYS A 829 15.75 -7.46 -40.59
C CYS A 829 17.23 -7.38 -41.03
N ASN A 830 18.11 -8.01 -40.25
CA ASN A 830 19.57 -7.90 -40.37
C ASN A 830 20.16 -8.29 -41.74
N PHE A 831 19.46 -9.07 -42.56
CA PHE A 831 19.90 -9.51 -43.89
C PHE A 831 19.45 -8.58 -45.03
N LEU A 832 18.79 -7.46 -44.73
CA LEU A 832 18.25 -6.55 -45.74
C LEU A 832 19.33 -5.57 -46.24
N GLU A 833 19.76 -5.73 -47.49
CA GLU A 833 20.73 -4.83 -48.15
C GLU A 833 20.06 -3.84 -49.13
N ASP A 834 19.15 -4.33 -49.99
CA ASP A 834 18.37 -3.48 -50.90
C ASP A 834 17.04 -3.05 -50.26
N VAL A 835 16.69 -1.77 -50.42
CA VAL A 835 15.42 -1.16 -49.99
C VAL A 835 14.70 -0.42 -51.13
N SER A 836 15.09 -0.68 -52.39
CA SER A 836 14.56 -0.04 -53.61
C SER A 836 13.02 -0.04 -53.72
N PHE A 837 12.38 -1.08 -53.19
CA PHE A 837 10.94 -1.28 -53.18
C PHE A 837 10.17 -0.32 -52.24
N LEU A 838 10.83 0.31 -51.26
CA LEU A 838 10.19 1.27 -50.33
C LEU A 838 10.04 2.69 -50.90
N SER A 839 10.47 2.92 -52.16
CA SER A 839 10.55 4.23 -52.82
C SER A 839 9.21 4.96 -53.08
N ARG A 840 8.10 4.47 -52.53
CA ARG A 840 6.78 5.12 -52.54
C ARG A 840 6.04 5.06 -51.19
N SER A 841 6.70 4.60 -50.13
CA SER A 841 6.13 4.54 -48.79
C SER A 841 6.22 5.88 -48.07
N GLN A 842 5.29 6.16 -47.16
CA GLN A 842 5.24 7.40 -46.37
C GLN A 842 5.97 7.25 -45.04
N THR A 843 5.77 6.12 -44.35
CA THR A 843 6.41 5.81 -43.07
C THR A 843 7.19 4.50 -43.18
N VAL A 844 8.45 4.51 -42.79
CA VAL A 844 9.34 3.35 -42.84
C VAL A 844 10.12 3.23 -41.52
N ASP A 845 10.05 2.07 -40.87
CA ASP A 845 11.01 1.68 -39.83
C ASP A 845 11.95 0.58 -40.35
N LEU A 846 13.25 0.81 -40.17
CA LEU A 846 14.37 -0.05 -40.53
C LEU A 846 15.40 -0.07 -39.38
N SER A 847 14.97 0.24 -38.15
CA SER A 847 15.82 0.22 -36.96
C SER A 847 16.47 -1.15 -36.76
N TYR A 848 17.73 -1.18 -36.33
CA TYR A 848 18.59 -2.37 -36.23
C TYR A 848 18.90 -3.09 -37.54
N CYS A 849 18.49 -2.62 -38.72
CA CYS A 849 18.85 -3.24 -40.00
C CYS A 849 20.30 -2.90 -40.40
N HIS A 850 21.25 -3.61 -39.80
CA HIS A 850 22.68 -3.30 -39.87
C HIS A 850 23.30 -3.37 -41.28
N ALA A 851 22.69 -4.12 -42.21
CA ALA A 851 23.17 -4.29 -43.59
C ALA A 851 22.63 -3.22 -44.58
N VAL A 852 21.65 -2.40 -44.19
CA VAL A 852 21.14 -1.33 -45.05
C VAL A 852 22.17 -0.20 -45.11
N THR A 853 22.67 0.08 -46.31
CA THR A 853 23.68 1.12 -46.58
C THR A 853 23.19 2.18 -47.56
N ASN A 854 22.42 1.80 -48.57
CA ASN A 854 21.93 2.72 -49.61
C ASN A 854 20.55 3.29 -49.26
N LEU A 855 20.52 4.52 -48.75
CA LEU A 855 19.27 5.20 -48.37
C LEU A 855 18.56 5.94 -49.52
N THR A 856 19.11 5.91 -50.75
CA THR A 856 18.54 6.59 -51.94
C THR A 856 17.03 6.32 -52.15
N PRO A 857 16.51 5.10 -51.95
CA PRO A 857 15.07 4.85 -52.11
C PRO A 857 14.17 5.63 -51.15
N LEU A 858 14.66 5.96 -49.94
CA LEU A 858 13.85 6.54 -48.87
C LEU A 858 13.66 8.06 -48.97
N ALA A 859 14.27 8.71 -49.98
CA ALA A 859 14.30 10.16 -50.14
C ALA A 859 12.90 10.83 -50.31
N GLN A 860 11.86 10.05 -50.65
CA GLN A 860 10.48 10.54 -50.82
C GLN A 860 9.55 10.16 -49.66
N CYS A 861 10.06 9.51 -48.60
CA CYS A 861 9.27 9.19 -47.41
C CYS A 861 8.97 10.46 -46.59
N GLU A 862 7.85 10.45 -45.84
CA GLU A 862 7.54 11.51 -44.87
C GLU A 862 8.30 11.27 -43.56
N SER A 863 8.37 10.01 -43.12
CA SER A 863 9.01 9.60 -41.87
C SER A 863 9.85 8.34 -42.04
N VAL A 864 11.08 8.37 -41.52
CA VAL A 864 12.07 7.28 -41.62
C VAL A 864 12.74 7.05 -40.26
N GLN A 865 12.65 5.82 -39.76
CA GLN A 865 13.35 5.37 -38.55
C GLN A 865 14.43 4.35 -38.92
N LEU A 866 15.65 4.60 -38.43
CA LEU A 866 16.89 3.86 -38.73
C LEU A 866 17.72 3.75 -37.44
N ASN A 867 17.07 3.54 -36.29
CA ASN A 867 17.74 3.57 -35.00
C ASN A 867 18.73 2.39 -34.85
N VAL A 868 19.91 2.62 -34.27
CA VAL A 868 20.95 1.61 -33.98
C VAL A 868 21.50 0.90 -35.24
N CYS A 869 21.32 1.49 -36.43
CA CYS A 869 21.87 0.94 -37.66
C CYS A 869 23.37 1.25 -37.78
N ARG A 870 24.18 0.19 -37.97
CA ARG A 870 25.65 0.29 -37.92
C ARG A 870 26.27 0.68 -39.26
N GLY A 871 25.85 0.08 -40.37
CA GLY A 871 26.41 0.35 -41.71
C GLY A 871 25.98 1.67 -42.36
N ILE A 872 25.29 2.56 -41.65
CA ILE A 872 24.83 3.84 -42.20
C ILE A 872 25.88 4.93 -41.92
N SER A 873 26.58 5.34 -42.97
CA SER A 873 27.50 6.49 -42.95
C SER A 873 27.02 7.67 -43.80
N ASP A 874 26.39 7.40 -44.96
CA ASP A 874 25.84 8.41 -45.86
C ASP A 874 24.33 8.58 -45.63
N VAL A 875 23.95 9.71 -45.04
CA VAL A 875 22.56 10.11 -44.80
C VAL A 875 22.07 11.16 -45.80
N SER A 876 22.86 11.49 -46.82
CA SER A 876 22.52 12.55 -47.79
C SER A 876 21.18 12.38 -48.53
N PRO A 877 20.67 11.15 -48.81
CA PRO A 877 19.37 11.00 -49.43
C PRO A 877 18.17 11.40 -48.56
N LEU A 878 18.33 11.48 -47.23
CA LEU A 878 17.21 11.77 -46.31
C LEU A 878 16.91 13.27 -46.16
N GLY A 879 17.64 14.16 -46.85
CA GLY A 879 17.50 15.62 -46.69
C GLY A 879 16.15 16.24 -47.09
N SER A 880 15.24 15.45 -47.69
CA SER A 880 13.86 15.82 -48.03
C SER A 880 12.78 15.15 -47.17
N VAL A 881 13.16 14.27 -46.24
CA VAL A 881 12.24 13.57 -45.32
C VAL A 881 11.86 14.52 -44.18
N GLN A 882 10.60 14.50 -43.72
CA GLN A 882 10.15 15.42 -42.66
C GLN A 882 10.57 14.97 -41.25
N ARG A 883 10.54 13.66 -40.97
CA ARG A 883 10.79 13.10 -39.64
C ARG A 883 11.82 11.96 -39.72
N VAL A 884 13.03 12.16 -39.19
CA VAL A 884 14.16 11.22 -39.31
C VAL A 884 14.71 10.84 -37.93
N SER A 885 14.76 9.54 -37.62
CA SER A 885 15.40 9.03 -36.40
C SER A 885 16.57 8.10 -36.73
N LEU A 886 17.77 8.50 -36.33
CA LEU A 886 19.07 7.85 -36.54
C LEU A 886 19.76 7.55 -35.19
N ARG A 887 18.98 7.42 -34.11
CA ARG A 887 19.49 7.31 -32.72
C ARG A 887 20.50 6.17 -32.58
N ASN A 888 21.64 6.42 -31.94
CA ASN A 888 22.74 5.47 -31.72
C ASN A 888 23.35 4.86 -33.01
N CYS A 889 23.34 5.55 -34.16
CA CYS A 889 24.05 5.11 -35.36
C CYS A 889 25.52 5.59 -35.30
N PRO A 890 26.51 4.71 -35.09
CA PRO A 890 27.87 5.13 -34.77
C PRO A 890 28.67 5.62 -36.00
N GLU A 891 28.34 5.19 -37.22
CA GLU A 891 29.12 5.54 -38.42
C GLU A 891 28.62 6.82 -39.13
N VAL A 892 27.50 7.41 -38.67
CA VAL A 892 27.03 8.72 -39.13
C VAL A 892 27.95 9.82 -38.58
N SER A 893 28.62 10.54 -39.48
CA SER A 893 29.50 11.68 -39.11
C SER A 893 29.19 12.97 -39.86
N ASP A 894 28.80 12.88 -41.15
CA ASP A 894 28.30 14.03 -41.92
C ASP A 894 26.77 14.01 -41.91
N VAL A 895 26.19 15.11 -41.42
CA VAL A 895 24.73 15.34 -41.32
C VAL A 895 24.28 16.56 -42.12
N SER A 896 25.16 17.11 -42.98
CA SER A 896 24.97 18.39 -43.66
C SER A 896 23.70 18.47 -44.54
N ALA A 897 23.28 17.35 -45.13
CA ALA A 897 22.07 17.27 -45.93
C ALA A 897 20.76 17.34 -45.11
N LEU A 898 20.80 17.03 -43.81
CA LEU A 898 19.59 16.91 -42.97
C LEU A 898 19.06 18.25 -42.45
N GLY A 899 19.63 19.38 -42.90
CA GLY A 899 19.31 20.72 -42.39
C GLY A 899 17.87 21.20 -42.61
N ASN A 900 17.09 20.54 -43.47
CA ASN A 900 15.69 20.88 -43.75
C ASN A 900 14.67 19.89 -43.16
N VAL A 901 15.12 18.87 -42.41
CA VAL A 901 14.26 17.90 -41.72
C VAL A 901 13.49 18.65 -40.62
N TYR A 902 12.20 18.36 -40.42
CA TYR A 902 11.39 19.02 -39.37
C TYR A 902 11.69 18.44 -37.98
N GLU A 903 11.71 17.12 -37.85
CA GLU A 903 12.03 16.40 -36.62
C GLU A 903 13.24 15.47 -36.86
N LEU A 904 14.37 15.74 -36.19
CA LEU A 904 15.62 15.01 -36.40
C LEU A 904 16.20 14.49 -35.08
N ASN A 905 16.31 13.18 -34.95
CA ASN A 905 16.86 12.51 -33.77
C ASN A 905 18.18 11.79 -34.09
N LEU A 906 19.28 12.40 -33.67
CA LEU A 906 20.67 11.93 -33.79
C LEU A 906 21.25 11.46 -32.44
N GLY A 907 20.42 11.30 -31.41
CA GLY A 907 20.90 11.05 -30.04
C GLY A 907 21.81 9.82 -29.94
N GLY A 908 23.03 10.01 -29.42
CA GLY A 908 24.03 8.95 -29.27
C GLY A 908 24.92 8.68 -30.49
N CYS A 909 24.78 9.44 -31.59
CA CYS A 909 25.67 9.34 -32.76
C CYS A 909 27.04 9.97 -32.47
N ALA A 910 27.92 9.20 -31.81
CA ALA A 910 29.17 9.71 -31.25
C ALA A 910 30.17 10.30 -32.27
N ASN A 911 30.08 9.94 -33.55
CA ASN A 911 30.97 10.47 -34.60
C ASN A 911 30.45 11.75 -35.27
N VAL A 912 29.23 12.21 -34.95
CA VAL A 912 28.75 13.54 -35.37
C VAL A 912 29.55 14.59 -34.59
N THR A 913 30.16 15.52 -35.33
CA THR A 913 31.03 16.58 -34.80
C THR A 913 30.61 17.96 -35.32
N ASN A 914 30.39 18.07 -36.64
CA ASN A 914 29.87 19.27 -37.28
C ASN A 914 28.35 19.20 -37.41
N VAL A 915 27.65 20.17 -36.80
CA VAL A 915 26.18 20.32 -36.86
C VAL A 915 25.74 21.62 -37.54
N SER A 916 26.66 22.33 -38.24
CA SER A 916 26.44 23.70 -38.73
C SER A 916 25.30 23.86 -39.73
N ALA A 917 24.87 22.78 -40.39
CA ALA A 917 23.75 22.80 -41.33
C ALA A 917 22.37 22.62 -40.67
N LEU A 918 22.31 22.15 -39.42
CA LEU A 918 21.05 21.75 -38.77
C LEU A 918 20.25 22.91 -38.15
N GLY A 919 20.65 24.16 -38.42
CA GLY A 919 20.07 25.35 -37.80
C GLY A 919 18.61 25.66 -38.18
N ASN A 920 18.06 25.04 -39.23
CA ASN A 920 16.66 25.23 -39.64
C ASN A 920 15.71 24.10 -39.19
N VAL A 921 16.24 23.06 -38.53
CA VAL A 921 15.45 21.94 -37.99
C VAL A 921 14.51 22.47 -36.90
N HIS A 922 13.26 21.99 -36.85
CA HIS A 922 12.30 22.46 -35.85
C HIS A 922 12.51 21.77 -34.50
N GLU A 923 12.49 20.43 -34.46
CA GLU A 923 12.90 19.64 -33.30
C GLU A 923 14.17 18.84 -33.59
N LEU A 924 15.24 19.11 -32.83
CA LEU A 924 16.55 18.49 -32.97
C LEU A 924 16.98 17.83 -31.67
N ASN A 925 17.22 16.52 -31.70
CA ASN A 925 17.78 15.76 -30.58
C ASN A 925 19.19 15.25 -30.90
N LEU A 926 20.18 15.83 -30.21
CA LEU A 926 21.60 15.49 -30.26
C LEU A 926 22.09 14.89 -28.93
N SER A 927 21.18 14.49 -28.04
CA SER A 927 21.52 14.00 -26.69
C SER A 927 22.49 12.82 -26.73
N GLY A 928 23.65 12.97 -26.10
CA GLY A 928 24.72 11.95 -26.06
C GLY A 928 25.73 12.03 -27.21
N CYS A 929 25.63 13.00 -28.12
CA CYS A 929 26.65 13.26 -29.15
C CYS A 929 27.87 13.96 -28.53
N ILE A 930 28.66 13.20 -27.78
CA ILE A 930 29.75 13.71 -26.92
C ILE A 930 30.83 14.54 -27.64
N ASN A 931 31.01 14.33 -28.95
CA ASN A 931 32.04 14.99 -29.76
C ASN A 931 31.54 16.26 -30.50
N VAL A 932 30.28 16.65 -30.34
CA VAL A 932 29.80 17.96 -30.80
C VAL A 932 30.30 19.04 -29.83
N THR A 933 31.09 19.99 -30.34
CA THR A 933 31.67 21.09 -29.55
C THR A 933 31.18 22.47 -29.96
N ASP A 934 30.88 22.66 -31.25
CA ASP A 934 30.34 23.89 -31.81
C ASP A 934 28.85 23.73 -32.11
N VAL A 935 28.03 24.60 -31.51
CA VAL A 935 26.57 24.67 -31.68
C VAL A 935 26.10 26.04 -32.19
N SER A 936 27.03 26.86 -32.69
CA SER A 936 26.79 28.26 -33.09
C SER A 936 25.68 28.45 -34.14
N ALA A 937 25.43 27.45 -34.98
CA ALA A 937 24.38 27.49 -36.00
C ALA A 937 22.97 27.14 -35.47
N LEU A 938 22.84 26.55 -34.28
CA LEU A 938 21.58 25.95 -33.82
C LEU A 938 20.60 26.94 -33.13
N GLY A 939 20.91 28.25 -33.15
CA GLY A 939 20.16 29.28 -32.43
C GLY A 939 18.71 29.52 -32.88
N ASN A 940 18.32 29.02 -34.05
CA ASN A 940 16.96 29.16 -34.62
C ASN A 940 16.07 27.91 -34.43
N VAL A 941 16.61 26.81 -33.89
CA VAL A 941 15.87 25.56 -33.65
C VAL A 941 14.77 25.79 -32.60
N HIS A 942 13.57 25.25 -32.79
CA HIS A 942 12.46 25.44 -31.84
C HIS A 942 12.68 24.63 -30.55
N THR A 943 12.92 23.32 -30.69
CA THR A 943 13.18 22.39 -29.58
C THR A 943 14.53 21.72 -29.77
N LEU A 944 15.48 21.97 -28.86
CA LEU A 944 16.87 21.52 -28.97
C LEU A 944 17.29 20.72 -27.72
N LYS A 945 17.46 19.41 -27.90
CA LYS A 945 17.81 18.44 -26.84
C LYS A 945 19.27 18.03 -26.98
N LEU A 946 20.11 18.44 -26.03
CA LEU A 946 21.58 18.29 -26.00
C LEU A 946 22.05 17.52 -24.75
N ARG A 947 21.22 16.65 -24.16
CA ARG A 947 21.55 16.03 -22.86
C ARG A 947 22.87 15.28 -22.90
N LYS A 948 23.70 15.44 -21.86
CA LYS A 948 25.01 14.79 -21.67
C LYS A 948 26.06 15.06 -22.77
N CYS A 949 25.91 16.12 -23.58
CA CYS A 949 26.89 16.48 -24.59
C CYS A 949 28.10 17.20 -23.98
N ALA A 950 29.04 16.42 -23.44
CA ALA A 950 30.20 16.92 -22.70
C ALA A 950 31.19 17.77 -23.52
N GLY A 951 31.18 17.69 -24.86
CA GLY A 951 32.01 18.53 -25.73
C GLY A 951 31.60 20.01 -25.78
N ILE A 952 30.38 20.35 -25.37
CA ILE A 952 29.83 21.71 -25.48
C ILE A 952 30.33 22.58 -24.32
N VAL A 953 30.86 23.76 -24.66
CA VAL A 953 31.38 24.75 -23.71
C VAL A 953 30.72 26.12 -23.94
N ASP A 954 30.67 26.56 -25.19
CA ASP A 954 29.99 27.79 -25.60
C ASP A 954 28.55 27.49 -26.06
N VAL A 955 27.60 28.27 -25.54
CA VAL A 955 26.17 28.22 -25.85
C VAL A 955 25.62 29.60 -26.23
N SER A 956 26.51 30.58 -26.51
CA SER A 956 26.18 31.99 -26.76
C SER A 956 25.23 32.24 -27.93
N ALA A 957 25.15 31.32 -28.89
CA ALA A 957 24.21 31.41 -30.02
C ALA A 957 22.80 30.88 -29.71
N LEU A 958 22.60 30.09 -28.65
CA LEU A 958 21.35 29.33 -28.43
C LEU A 958 20.20 30.15 -27.83
N GLY A 959 20.33 31.47 -27.75
CA GLY A 959 19.36 32.37 -27.11
C GLY A 959 18.00 32.51 -27.82
N GLY A 960 17.86 32.03 -29.06
CA GLY A 960 16.59 32.05 -29.83
C GLY A 960 15.70 30.82 -29.65
N VAL A 961 16.23 29.73 -29.09
CA VAL A 961 15.54 28.44 -28.92
C VAL A 961 14.32 28.57 -27.99
N GLN A 962 13.26 27.78 -28.22
CA GLN A 962 12.03 27.84 -27.42
C GLN A 962 11.99 26.81 -26.27
N ASP A 963 12.42 25.57 -26.52
CA ASP A 963 12.65 24.53 -25.49
C ASP A 963 14.09 24.02 -25.62
N LEU A 964 14.97 24.45 -24.71
CA LEU A 964 16.40 24.12 -24.71
C LEU A 964 16.75 23.24 -23.53
N ASP A 965 17.41 22.11 -23.81
CA ASP A 965 17.70 21.09 -22.83
C ASP A 965 19.17 20.67 -22.87
N LEU A 966 19.95 21.26 -21.97
CA LEU A 966 21.38 21.05 -21.78
C LEU A 966 21.68 20.10 -20.60
N THR A 967 20.71 19.26 -20.20
CA THR A 967 20.81 18.43 -18.98
C THR A 967 22.07 17.54 -19.00
N GLY A 968 23.04 17.82 -18.13
CA GLY A 968 24.31 17.11 -18.04
C GLY A 968 25.42 17.60 -18.99
N CYS A 969 25.29 18.78 -19.61
CA CYS A 969 26.38 19.45 -20.34
C CYS A 969 27.42 20.04 -19.37
N ILE A 970 28.19 19.16 -18.72
CA ILE A 970 29.05 19.50 -17.57
C ILE A 970 30.14 20.54 -17.83
N ASN A 971 30.47 20.86 -19.09
CA ASN A 971 31.53 21.83 -19.42
C ASN A 971 31.00 23.23 -19.78
N VAL A 972 29.68 23.44 -19.80
CA VAL A 972 29.09 24.78 -19.97
C VAL A 972 29.22 25.58 -18.68
N THR A 973 29.85 26.75 -18.75
CA THR A 973 30.10 27.63 -17.58
C THR A 973 29.36 28.96 -17.64
N SER A 974 28.97 29.43 -18.84
CA SER A 974 28.27 30.69 -19.06
C SER A 974 26.94 30.46 -19.77
N VAL A 975 25.88 31.11 -19.29
CA VAL A 975 24.53 31.10 -19.88
C VAL A 975 24.05 32.51 -20.25
N SER A 976 24.98 33.44 -20.47
CA SER A 976 24.72 34.88 -20.64
C SER A 976 23.81 35.24 -21.82
N ALA A 977 23.67 34.36 -22.82
CA ALA A 977 22.77 34.54 -23.95
C ALA A 977 21.39 33.86 -23.78
N LEU A 978 21.22 32.93 -22.84
CA LEU A 978 20.05 32.05 -22.78
C LEU A 978 18.81 32.68 -22.14
N GLY A 979 18.87 33.95 -21.73
CA GLY A 979 17.81 34.62 -20.97
C GLY A 979 16.46 34.74 -21.68
N GLN A 980 16.43 34.72 -23.02
CA GLN A 980 15.19 34.79 -23.81
C GLN A 980 14.52 33.42 -24.03
N VAL A 981 15.20 32.30 -23.73
CA VAL A 981 14.67 30.95 -23.91
C VAL A 981 13.52 30.70 -22.93
N PRO A 982 12.26 30.50 -23.38
CA PRO A 982 11.13 30.34 -22.46
C PRO A 982 11.19 29.09 -21.59
N LYS A 983 11.73 27.97 -22.09
CA LYS A 983 11.83 26.71 -21.36
C LYS A 983 13.26 26.19 -21.42
N LEU A 984 13.92 26.14 -20.26
CA LEU A 984 15.37 25.96 -20.16
C LEU A 984 15.73 24.93 -19.08
N GLN A 985 16.30 23.81 -19.50
CA GLN A 985 16.75 22.72 -18.63
C GLN A 985 18.28 22.69 -18.56
N LEU A 986 18.83 22.99 -17.38
CA LEU A 986 20.27 23.08 -17.09
C LEU A 986 20.72 22.07 -16.01
N ALA A 987 19.88 21.08 -15.68
CA ALA A 987 20.19 20.15 -14.60
C ALA A 987 21.56 19.45 -14.79
N LEU A 988 22.29 19.21 -13.69
CA LEU A 988 23.66 18.66 -13.64
C LEU A 988 24.77 19.55 -14.25
N CYS A 989 24.49 20.77 -14.71
CA CYS A 989 25.50 21.71 -15.23
C CYS A 989 26.25 22.43 -14.09
N ARG A 990 27.00 21.62 -13.31
CA ARG A 990 27.61 21.97 -12.01
C ARG A 990 28.56 23.18 -11.97
N TYR A 991 29.03 23.69 -13.10
CA TYR A 991 29.98 24.81 -13.17
C TYR A 991 29.37 26.15 -13.61
N ILE A 992 28.05 26.22 -13.85
CA ILE A 992 27.35 27.49 -14.05
C ILE A 992 27.22 28.20 -12.70
N SER A 993 27.84 29.38 -12.56
CA SER A 993 27.74 30.21 -11.35
C SER A 993 27.00 31.54 -11.57
N ASP A 994 27.14 32.14 -12.76
CA ASP A 994 26.47 33.38 -13.13
C ASP A 994 25.21 33.07 -13.96
N ILE A 995 24.05 33.33 -13.35
CA ILE A 995 22.72 33.21 -13.98
C ILE A 995 22.07 34.57 -14.24
N SER A 996 22.83 35.68 -14.19
CA SER A 996 22.30 37.05 -14.22
C SER A 996 21.44 37.37 -15.45
N ALA A 997 21.76 36.77 -16.60
CA ALA A 997 20.98 36.91 -17.84
C ALA A 997 19.61 36.19 -17.80
N LEU A 998 19.44 35.14 -16.98
CA LEU A 998 18.21 34.34 -16.94
C LEU A 998 17.02 35.07 -16.29
N GLY A 999 17.26 36.24 -15.67
CA GLY A 999 16.23 37.03 -15.00
C GLY A 999 15.19 37.71 -15.91
N ASN A 1000 15.25 37.59 -17.25
CA ASN A 1000 14.33 38.27 -18.16
C ASN A 1000 13.98 37.46 -19.42
N GLY A 1001 13.00 36.55 -19.35
CA GLY A 1001 12.42 35.89 -20.53
C GLY A 1001 11.97 34.46 -20.25
N VAL A 1002 12.82 33.70 -19.55
CA VAL A 1002 12.56 32.33 -19.10
C VAL A 1002 11.25 32.21 -18.30
N ARG A 1003 10.48 31.16 -18.58
CA ARG A 1003 9.21 30.79 -17.93
C ARG A 1003 9.33 29.51 -17.10
N GLU A 1004 10.02 28.51 -17.63
CA GLU A 1004 10.29 27.23 -16.99
C GLU A 1004 11.82 27.07 -16.89
N LEU A 1005 12.37 27.02 -15.68
CA LEU A 1005 13.81 26.93 -15.44
C LEU A 1005 14.15 25.77 -14.51
N THR A 1006 14.88 24.78 -15.01
CA THR A 1006 15.40 23.66 -14.20
C THR A 1006 16.90 23.83 -13.99
N LEU A 1007 17.32 24.03 -12.74
CA LEU A 1007 18.70 24.20 -12.30
C LEU A 1007 19.19 23.04 -11.41
N ARG A 1008 18.44 21.93 -11.28
CA ARG A 1008 18.72 20.81 -10.37
C ARG A 1008 20.19 20.34 -10.41
N GLN A 1009 20.86 20.36 -9.25
CA GLN A 1009 22.30 20.03 -9.10
C GLN A 1009 23.26 20.95 -9.90
N CYS A 1010 22.91 22.23 -10.05
CA CYS A 1010 23.86 23.28 -10.46
C CYS A 1010 24.57 23.87 -9.23
N ASP A 1011 25.49 23.09 -8.65
CA ASP A 1011 26.07 23.35 -7.33
C ASP A 1011 26.92 24.63 -7.21
N ALA A 1012 27.27 25.28 -8.32
CA ALA A 1012 27.97 26.57 -8.34
C ALA A 1012 27.04 27.81 -8.32
N VAL A 1013 25.72 27.65 -8.44
CA VAL A 1013 24.76 28.78 -8.39
C VAL A 1013 24.53 29.21 -6.93
N ALA A 1014 25.05 30.38 -6.57
CA ALA A 1014 24.97 30.93 -5.21
C ALA A 1014 24.10 32.22 -5.09
N ASP A 1015 23.92 32.97 -6.18
CA ASP A 1015 23.16 34.22 -6.24
C ASP A 1015 21.90 34.03 -7.11
N LEU A 1016 20.72 34.35 -6.57
CA LEU A 1016 19.43 34.29 -7.29
C LEU A 1016 18.79 35.69 -7.47
N SER A 1017 19.48 36.77 -7.08
CA SER A 1017 18.99 38.15 -7.08
C SER A 1017 18.70 38.74 -8.47
N ALA A 1018 19.08 38.03 -9.53
CA ALA A 1018 18.67 38.29 -10.90
C ALA A 1018 17.28 37.72 -11.22
N LEU A 1019 16.97 36.49 -10.78
CA LEU A 1019 15.67 35.85 -10.97
C LEU A 1019 14.55 36.62 -10.25
N ALA A 1020 14.89 37.26 -9.13
CA ALA A 1020 14.04 38.19 -8.36
C ALA A 1020 13.36 39.30 -9.19
N LYS A 1021 13.93 39.66 -10.35
CA LYS A 1021 13.42 40.73 -11.22
C LYS A 1021 12.57 40.21 -12.39
N SER A 1022 12.46 38.89 -12.54
CA SER A 1022 11.72 38.26 -13.63
C SER A 1022 10.22 38.50 -13.52
N LYS A 1023 9.59 38.70 -14.67
CA LYS A 1023 8.13 38.85 -14.85
C LYS A 1023 7.53 37.71 -15.69
N SER A 1024 8.36 36.76 -16.09
CA SER A 1024 8.04 35.67 -17.02
C SER A 1024 8.12 34.31 -16.36
N LEU A 1025 8.95 34.16 -15.33
CA LEU A 1025 9.20 32.90 -14.63
C LEU A 1025 7.94 32.41 -13.90
N ARG A 1026 7.61 31.13 -14.08
CA ARG A 1026 6.44 30.44 -13.53
C ARG A 1026 6.82 29.15 -12.83
N GLU A 1027 7.66 28.33 -13.46
CA GLU A 1027 8.22 27.12 -12.85
C GLU A 1027 9.73 27.28 -12.64
N LEU A 1028 10.18 26.97 -11.42
CA LEU A 1028 11.60 26.98 -11.05
C LEU A 1028 11.94 25.72 -10.24
N ASP A 1029 12.89 24.93 -10.72
CA ASP A 1029 13.45 23.79 -9.99
C ASP A 1029 14.89 24.05 -9.55
N LEU A 1030 15.08 24.24 -8.24
CA LEU A 1030 16.36 24.39 -7.55
C LEU A 1030 16.69 23.13 -6.71
N SER A 1031 16.00 22.02 -6.92
CA SER A 1031 16.18 20.80 -6.13
C SER A 1031 17.64 20.32 -6.14
N SER A 1032 18.10 19.84 -4.98
CA SER A 1032 19.47 19.37 -4.77
C SER A 1032 20.61 20.38 -5.05
N CYS A 1033 20.35 21.67 -5.28
CA CYS A 1033 21.40 22.69 -5.36
C CYS A 1033 21.85 23.14 -3.96
N THR A 1034 23.16 23.22 -3.69
CA THR A 1034 23.67 23.37 -2.31
C THR A 1034 24.27 24.74 -1.95
N ALA A 1035 24.53 25.64 -2.91
CA ALA A 1035 25.37 26.82 -2.68
C ALA A 1035 24.65 28.14 -2.39
N PHE A 1036 23.37 28.30 -2.78
CA PHE A 1036 22.66 29.57 -2.57
C PHE A 1036 22.18 29.76 -1.13
N ALA A 1037 22.17 31.01 -0.66
CA ALA A 1037 21.67 31.35 0.67
C ALA A 1037 20.14 31.42 0.70
N GLY A 1038 19.51 30.93 1.78
CA GLY A 1038 18.06 31.00 1.95
C GLY A 1038 17.46 32.42 1.96
N SER A 1039 18.30 33.45 2.13
CA SER A 1039 17.92 34.86 1.96
C SER A 1039 17.43 35.17 0.54
N GLU A 1040 18.06 34.57 -0.48
CA GLU A 1040 17.81 34.89 -1.88
C GLU A 1040 16.39 34.49 -2.32
N LEU A 1041 15.82 33.46 -1.68
CA LEU A 1041 14.46 32.99 -1.92
C LEU A 1041 13.40 34.06 -1.58
N HIS A 1042 13.67 34.96 -0.63
CA HIS A 1042 12.74 36.03 -0.26
C HIS A 1042 12.58 37.12 -1.34
N HIS A 1043 13.44 37.12 -2.35
CA HIS A 1043 13.40 38.10 -3.43
C HIS A 1043 12.76 37.57 -4.72
N LEU A 1044 12.48 36.27 -4.82
CA LEU A 1044 11.88 35.66 -6.01
C LEU A 1044 10.46 36.20 -6.33
N PRO A 1045 10.07 36.26 -7.62
CA PRO A 1045 8.70 36.56 -8.02
C PRO A 1045 7.73 35.46 -7.58
N PRO A 1046 6.41 35.72 -7.58
CA PRO A 1046 5.41 34.65 -7.40
C PRO A 1046 5.50 33.63 -8.54
N LEU A 1047 5.59 32.35 -8.19
CA LEU A 1047 5.73 31.22 -9.11
C LEU A 1047 4.48 30.34 -9.06
N ASP A 1048 4.12 29.76 -10.20
CA ASP A 1048 3.10 28.71 -10.31
C ASP A 1048 3.62 27.41 -9.67
N ARG A 1049 4.93 27.14 -9.78
CA ARG A 1049 5.61 25.98 -9.18
C ARG A 1049 7.04 26.30 -8.75
N LEU A 1050 7.41 25.92 -7.53
CA LEU A 1050 8.78 26.05 -7.01
C LEU A 1050 9.22 24.74 -6.34
N LEU A 1051 10.30 24.15 -6.82
CA LEU A 1051 10.95 22.97 -6.22
C LEU A 1051 12.28 23.42 -5.59
N LEU A 1052 12.54 22.99 -4.35
CA LEU A 1052 13.66 23.46 -3.53
C LEU A 1052 14.52 22.30 -3.02
N PRO A 1053 15.80 22.55 -2.67
CA PRO A 1053 16.63 21.58 -1.96
C PRO A 1053 16.18 21.43 -0.50
N PRO A 1054 16.22 20.22 0.09
CA PRO A 1054 15.88 20.01 1.49
C PRO A 1054 16.90 20.67 2.43
N HIS A 1055 16.43 21.46 3.40
CA HIS A 1055 17.30 22.22 4.31
C HIS A 1055 18.13 21.32 5.27
N PRO A 1056 19.46 21.51 5.36
CA PRO A 1056 20.27 20.89 6.39
C PRO A 1056 20.05 21.57 7.76
N ARG A 1057 19.76 20.78 8.81
CA ARG A 1057 19.67 21.30 10.19
C ARG A 1057 21.07 21.61 10.73
N ARG A 1058 21.39 22.91 10.91
CA ARG A 1058 22.63 23.33 11.59
C ARG A 1058 22.65 22.87 13.04
N VAL A 1059 23.78 22.32 13.48
CA VAL A 1059 24.11 22.14 14.90
C VAL A 1059 24.37 23.50 15.53
N GLY A 1060 23.76 23.77 16.70
CA GLY A 1060 23.92 25.02 17.43
C GLY A 1060 24.52 24.80 18.82
N SER A 1061 25.77 25.18 19.03
CA SER A 1061 26.37 25.33 20.36
C SER A 1061 25.79 26.57 21.07
N GLY A 1062 25.47 26.45 22.36
CA GLY A 1062 24.56 27.39 23.04
C GLY A 1062 25.09 28.80 23.35
N GLY A 1063 24.14 29.72 23.58
CA GLY A 1063 24.32 31.08 24.10
C GLY A 1063 22.95 31.69 24.44
N CYS A 1064 22.84 32.42 25.55
CA CYS A 1064 21.54 32.79 26.15
C CYS A 1064 21.05 34.21 25.79
N ALA A 1065 19.76 34.39 25.54
CA ALA A 1065 18.96 35.56 25.96
C ALA A 1065 17.44 35.40 25.72
N HIS A 1066 16.63 36.16 26.48
CA HIS A 1066 15.19 36.41 26.29
C HIS A 1066 14.94 37.50 25.21
N ALA A 1067 13.75 37.78 24.64
CA ALA A 1067 12.36 37.32 24.84
C ALA A 1067 11.46 37.75 23.62
N VAL A 1068 10.13 37.60 23.78
CA VAL A 1068 9.01 38.27 23.06
C VAL A 1068 8.37 37.51 21.88
N THR A 1069 7.04 37.57 21.86
CA THR A 1069 6.07 37.02 20.89
C THR A 1069 4.99 38.07 20.59
N PRO A 1070 4.15 37.90 19.55
CA PRO A 1070 4.43 37.85 18.11
C PRO A 1070 4.02 39.22 17.46
N PRO A 1071 3.73 39.29 16.14
CA PRO A 1071 2.30 39.25 15.77
C PRO A 1071 1.98 38.46 14.49
N LEU A 1072 0.68 38.27 14.26
CA LEU A 1072 0.08 37.71 13.04
C LEU A 1072 0.24 38.64 11.83
N LEU A 1073 0.24 38.07 10.63
CA LEU A 1073 0.06 38.81 9.38
C LEU A 1073 -0.77 37.99 8.36
N GLU A 1074 -2.08 37.85 8.66
CA GLU A 1074 -3.06 37.56 7.60
C GLU A 1074 -3.16 38.76 6.65
N CYS A 1075 -3.41 38.52 5.37
CA CYS A 1075 -3.94 39.56 4.49
C CYS A 1075 -4.91 38.93 3.46
N PRO A 1076 -6.10 39.52 3.19
CA PRO A 1076 -7.23 38.73 2.68
C PRO A 1076 -7.61 39.03 1.22
N ARG A 1077 -8.48 38.18 0.65
CA ARG A 1077 -9.41 38.58 -0.41
C ARG A 1077 -10.86 38.39 0.07
N ARG A 1078 -11.61 39.49 0.14
CA ARG A 1078 -13.06 39.47 0.42
C ARG A 1078 -13.85 39.27 -0.88
N VAL A 1079 -14.94 38.50 -0.79
CA VAL A 1079 -16.09 38.65 -1.67
C VAL A 1079 -16.85 39.92 -1.28
N GLY A 1080 -17.38 40.66 -2.26
CA GLY A 1080 -18.22 41.85 -2.00
C GLY A 1080 -18.80 42.41 -3.30
N ALA A 1081 -20.12 42.51 -3.38
CA ALA A 1081 -20.84 42.89 -4.59
C ALA A 1081 -21.43 44.31 -4.49
N VAL A 1082 -21.25 45.09 -5.57
CA VAL A 1082 -22.17 46.12 -6.11
C VAL A 1082 -22.36 47.46 -5.35
N GLN A 1083 -22.30 48.54 -6.14
CA GLN A 1083 -22.86 49.91 -5.96
C GLN A 1083 -22.18 50.99 -5.06
N SER A 1084 -21.41 51.84 -5.76
CA SER A 1084 -21.64 53.31 -5.95
C SER A 1084 -21.27 54.39 -4.91
N ALA A 1085 -20.62 55.43 -5.46
CA ALA A 1085 -20.75 56.87 -5.18
C ALA A 1085 -19.90 57.58 -4.07
N HIS A 1086 -18.97 58.40 -4.56
CA HIS A 1086 -18.55 59.75 -4.11
C HIS A 1086 -18.26 60.11 -2.62
N ALA A 1087 -16.95 60.21 -2.34
CA ALA A 1087 -16.22 61.47 -2.12
C ALA A 1087 -16.29 62.28 -0.78
N GLN A 1088 -15.09 62.45 -0.20
CA GLN A 1088 -14.56 63.69 0.42
C GLN A 1088 -15.08 64.09 1.85
N PRO A 1089 -14.39 65.01 2.60
CA PRO A 1089 -13.38 64.55 3.58
C PRO A 1089 -13.36 65.37 4.92
N LEU A 1090 -12.21 65.34 5.62
CA LEU A 1090 -11.72 66.30 6.64
C LEU A 1090 -12.20 66.16 8.11
N GLY A 1091 -11.26 66.37 9.04
CA GLY A 1091 -11.45 66.47 10.49
C GLY A 1091 -10.10 66.47 11.23
N LEU A 1092 -9.81 67.47 12.07
CA LEU A 1092 -8.47 67.71 12.63
C LEU A 1092 -8.27 67.32 14.11
N ARG A 1093 -7.01 66.97 14.40
CA ARG A 1093 -6.26 66.95 15.68
C ARG A 1093 -6.85 67.71 16.89
N ALA A 1094 -6.77 67.08 18.07
CA ALA A 1094 -6.44 67.75 19.36
C ALA A 1094 -5.86 66.76 20.40
N ALA A 1095 -5.14 67.28 21.41
CA ALA A 1095 -4.60 66.63 22.63
C ALA A 1095 -4.38 67.75 23.69
N PRO A 1096 -3.62 67.64 24.82
CA PRO A 1096 -3.13 66.50 25.64
C PRO A 1096 -3.32 66.74 27.19
N ARG A 1097 -2.84 65.83 28.08
CA ARG A 1097 -2.32 66.01 29.48
C ARG A 1097 -2.04 64.61 30.12
N ARG A 1098 -1.03 64.28 30.97
CA ARG A 1098 -0.22 64.91 32.08
C ARG A 1098 -1.01 65.13 33.39
N VAL A 1099 -0.51 64.93 34.62
CA VAL A 1099 0.82 64.82 35.30
C VAL A 1099 0.76 63.62 36.32
N GLY A 1100 1.79 63.00 36.94
CA GLY A 1100 3.27 63.15 37.11
C GLY A 1100 3.88 61.86 37.71
N ALA A 1101 4.89 61.81 38.61
CA ALA A 1101 5.78 62.84 39.18
C ALA A 1101 7.14 62.25 39.69
N GLU A 1102 8.21 63.05 39.51
CA GLU A 1102 9.47 63.23 40.28
C GLU A 1102 10.24 62.09 41.03
N ALA A 1103 11.54 61.92 40.66
CA ALA A 1103 12.72 61.99 41.56
C ALA A 1103 14.04 62.08 40.73
N ARG A 1104 15.21 62.37 41.33
CA ARG A 1104 16.50 62.66 40.63
C ARG A 1104 17.71 61.87 41.18
N ALA A 1105 18.67 61.53 40.30
CA ALA A 1105 20.12 61.49 40.61
C ALA A 1105 21.02 61.56 39.33
N ARG A 1106 22.30 61.91 39.53
CA ARG A 1106 23.44 62.05 38.57
C ARG A 1106 24.54 61.02 38.98
N ALA A 1107 25.63 60.69 38.26
CA ALA A 1107 26.10 60.85 36.86
C ALA A 1107 27.38 59.97 36.65
N GLN A 1108 27.99 60.00 35.44
CA GLN A 1108 29.38 59.59 35.13
C GLN A 1108 30.42 60.63 35.65
N PRO A 1109 31.79 60.49 35.60
CA PRO A 1109 32.62 59.64 34.68
C PRO A 1109 33.98 59.05 35.20
N VAL A 1110 34.67 58.31 34.30
CA VAL A 1110 36.15 58.16 34.05
C VAL A 1110 37.19 58.21 35.20
N GLY A 1111 38.12 57.22 35.25
CA GLY A 1111 39.51 57.46 35.72
C GLY A 1111 40.39 56.29 36.23
N LEU A 1112 41.36 55.85 35.40
CA LEU A 1112 42.75 55.34 35.69
C LEU A 1112 43.17 54.77 37.08
N LEU A 1113 43.91 53.64 37.10
CA LEU A 1113 45.38 53.57 37.44
C LEU A 1113 46.00 52.13 37.48
N GLN A 1114 47.25 52.02 37.00
CA GLN A 1114 48.42 51.14 37.34
C GLN A 1114 48.30 49.65 37.81
N GLY A 1115 49.30 48.79 37.46
CA GLY A 1115 49.42 47.43 38.07
C GLY A 1115 50.44 46.38 37.52
N ASP A 1116 51.62 46.79 37.04
CA ASP A 1116 52.83 46.00 36.64
C ASP A 1116 52.98 44.45 36.92
N GLY A 1117 53.65 43.70 36.02
CA GLY A 1117 54.50 42.57 36.47
C GLY A 1117 54.68 41.24 35.67
N ARG A 1118 55.56 41.20 34.64
CA ARG A 1118 56.51 40.08 34.28
C ARG A 1118 55.94 38.73 33.73
N ARG A 1119 56.63 37.89 32.92
CA ARG A 1119 57.97 37.95 32.24
C ARG A 1119 58.09 36.98 31.02
N HIS A 1120 59.16 37.19 30.23
CA HIS A 1120 59.67 36.43 29.05
C HIS A 1120 59.90 34.90 29.26
N ALA A 1121 60.00 33.98 28.28
CA ALA A 1121 60.27 33.97 26.81
C ALA A 1121 61.74 33.66 26.34
N HIS A 1122 61.83 32.84 25.27
CA HIS A 1122 62.98 32.46 24.40
C HIS A 1122 64.16 31.58 24.91
N GLY A 1123 64.64 30.66 24.04
CA GLY A 1123 66.10 30.46 23.88
C GLY A 1123 66.74 29.22 23.21
N ARG A 1124 66.68 29.08 21.86
CA ARG A 1124 67.79 28.61 20.98
C ARG A 1124 68.28 27.11 20.98
N PRO A 1125 69.11 26.66 19.99
CA PRO A 1125 69.02 25.28 19.44
C PRO A 1125 70.35 24.51 19.19
N GLY A 1126 70.26 23.29 18.63
CA GLY A 1126 71.22 22.83 17.58
C GLY A 1126 71.76 21.39 17.65
N ALA A 1127 71.87 20.76 16.46
CA ALA A 1127 72.69 19.57 16.10
C ALA A 1127 72.40 18.18 16.73
N GLY A 1128 72.77 17.13 15.98
CA GLY A 1128 72.95 15.73 16.44
C GLY A 1128 74.45 15.32 16.37
N PRO A 1129 74.85 14.05 16.15
CA PRO A 1129 74.04 12.87 15.77
C PRO A 1129 74.41 11.52 16.48
N ALA A 1130 73.81 10.42 16.00
CA ALA A 1130 74.38 9.05 15.84
C ALA A 1130 74.37 7.97 16.98
N LEU A 1131 73.86 6.78 16.56
CA LEU A 1131 74.31 5.39 16.77
C LEU A 1131 73.99 4.50 18.02
N GLN A 1132 73.50 3.28 17.66
CA GLN A 1132 73.76 1.91 18.18
C GLN A 1132 72.95 1.24 19.32
N GLN A 1133 72.27 0.12 18.93
CA GLN A 1133 72.18 -1.23 19.58
C GLN A 1133 71.42 -1.37 20.93
N ASP A 1134 70.80 -2.50 21.32
CA ASP A 1134 70.37 -3.79 20.71
C ASP A 1134 69.25 -4.42 21.61
N GLU A 1135 68.67 -5.65 21.55
CA GLU A 1135 68.86 -6.91 20.79
C GLU A 1135 67.55 -7.79 20.85
N ARG A 1136 67.42 -8.85 20.00
CA ARG A 1136 66.46 -10.02 20.10
C ARG A 1136 64.96 -9.71 19.89
N GLY A 1137 64.06 -10.62 19.45
CA GLY A 1137 64.07 -12.06 19.03
C GLY A 1137 62.70 -12.72 19.34
N CYS A 1138 62.10 -13.72 18.63
CA CYS A 1138 62.48 -14.64 17.54
C CYS A 1138 61.25 -15.29 16.81
N ALA A 1139 61.46 -15.87 15.59
CA ALA A 1139 60.76 -17.01 14.90
C ALA A 1139 59.23 -16.97 14.57
N GLU A 1140 58.62 -17.67 13.58
CA GLU A 1140 58.95 -18.59 12.42
C GLU A 1140 57.88 -18.34 11.30
N GLY A 1141 58.02 -18.55 9.98
CA GLY A 1141 59.17 -18.95 9.14
C GLY A 1141 58.80 -19.51 7.73
N ARG A 1142 57.66 -20.21 7.56
CA ARG A 1142 57.24 -20.90 6.30
C ARG A 1142 56.39 -20.02 5.35
N ARG A 1143 56.63 -19.80 4.03
CA ARG A 1143 57.37 -20.48 2.92
C ARG A 1143 56.74 -21.82 2.45
N ARG A 1144 56.52 -22.12 1.16
CA ARG A 1144 56.94 -21.57 -0.17
C ARG A 1144 55.82 -21.84 -1.23
N GLN A 1145 55.62 -21.07 -2.32
CA GLN A 1145 56.28 -21.11 -3.67
C GLN A 1145 56.37 -22.52 -4.30
N ALA A 1146 56.20 -22.75 -5.62
CA ALA A 1146 56.27 -21.90 -6.84
C ALA A 1146 55.16 -22.29 -7.85
N ALA A 1147 54.58 -21.43 -8.72
CA ALA A 1147 55.12 -20.64 -9.85
C ALA A 1147 55.69 -21.51 -11.01
N ARG A 1148 55.23 -21.39 -12.27
CA ARG A 1148 55.57 -20.37 -13.31
C ARG A 1148 54.76 -20.66 -14.62
N SER A 1149 54.71 -19.88 -15.71
CA SER A 1149 55.03 -18.49 -16.16
C SER A 1149 55.17 -18.55 -17.71
N CYS A 1150 54.81 -17.62 -18.60
CA CYS A 1150 54.08 -16.33 -18.66
C CYS A 1150 53.62 -16.13 -20.14
N ALA A 1151 53.08 -15.04 -20.69
CA ALA A 1151 52.94 -13.62 -20.31
C ALA A 1151 51.51 -13.12 -20.70
N HIS A 1152 51.14 -11.89 -21.11
CA HIS A 1152 51.82 -10.62 -21.46
C HIS A 1152 51.33 -9.43 -20.58
N HIS A 1153 51.87 -8.22 -20.81
CA HIS A 1153 51.85 -7.02 -19.94
C HIS A 1153 51.86 -5.75 -20.84
N PRO A 1154 51.87 -4.48 -20.34
CA PRO A 1154 51.84 -3.96 -18.95
C PRO A 1154 50.48 -3.25 -18.65
N HIS A 1155 50.22 -2.21 -17.84
CA HIS A 1155 50.89 -1.34 -16.81
C HIS A 1155 49.81 -1.08 -15.69
N VAL A 1156 50.05 -0.70 -14.41
CA VAL A 1156 50.73 0.45 -13.74
C VAL A 1156 49.95 1.78 -13.94
N GLU A 1157 49.61 2.57 -12.91
CA GLU A 1157 50.17 2.68 -11.54
C GLU A 1157 49.12 2.77 -10.40
N LEU A 1158 49.59 2.69 -9.16
CA LEU A 1158 48.80 2.80 -7.92
C LEU A 1158 49.30 3.99 -7.10
N LEU A 1159 48.41 4.88 -6.65
CA LEU A 1159 48.78 5.94 -5.71
C LEU A 1159 47.69 6.16 -4.65
N ILE A 1160 48.00 5.77 -3.42
CA ILE A 1160 47.16 6.02 -2.24
C ILE A 1160 47.66 7.30 -1.57
N HIS A 1161 46.75 8.20 -1.19
CA HIS A 1161 47.02 9.16 -0.15
C HIS A 1161 45.84 9.27 0.82
N GLN A 1162 46.13 9.14 2.13
CA GLN A 1162 45.16 9.35 3.20
C GLN A 1162 45.00 10.84 3.55
N ARG A 1163 43.94 11.12 4.34
CA ARG A 1163 43.66 12.35 5.12
C ARG A 1163 42.93 13.45 4.33
N ARG A 1164 41.96 14.18 4.90
CA ARG A 1164 41.42 14.17 6.29
C ARG A 1164 40.04 14.85 6.37
N ASP A 1165 39.32 14.55 7.45
CA ASP A 1165 38.39 15.40 8.22
C ASP A 1165 37.41 16.35 7.49
N VAL A 1166 36.10 16.17 7.79
CA VAL A 1166 35.03 17.21 7.80
C VAL A 1166 34.57 17.72 6.41
N THR A 1167 33.27 17.72 6.05
CA THR A 1167 32.02 17.58 6.84
C THR A 1167 31.05 16.60 6.18
#